data_AF-A0A8H5HD51-F1
#
_entry.id   AF-A0A8H5HD51-F1
#
_cell.length_a   1.000
_cell.length_b   1.000
_cell.length_c   1.000
_cell.angle_alpha   90.00
_cell.angle_beta   90.00
_cell.angle_gamma   90.00
#
_symmetry.space_group_name_H-M   'P 1'
#
loop_
_entity.id
_entity.type
_entity.pdbx_description
1 polymer ?
#
loop_
_entity_poly.entity_id
_entity_poly.type
_entity_poly.pdbx_seq_one_letter_code
_entity_poly.pdbx_strand_id
1 'polypeptide(L)'
;MKRAAPAHEYPSKQIKLSEHPLFEKPSPERDPNTILEHGLSDNPGYIPCICFMTWRPTKKHRAIVETTGTALPKCRFEVEFTGACTEFFHEIELKARDEFLLSLRGARIVKLEKCSLPCSLPMKLIYEEGVVIKFLKRRGPCQTVDTWKLKEIANRDEDTWFLTPRERTGQADVIEEWVTELATASRPSTKTTPVLDSSISTPGRGHQTRPLLATSHSGSSVTAVQEEVNPGTLSRPPVIPTTVGQPTVKLSKKKMRELKKQERAALRSGVGILPESMSASTNTHPSPAALSTTVHRISQAIPSARVPEDGQQVPIRAQVAAPAFATGLKTSSGRYDPLKNALPVGALCNLIGVVVHASSPSRTRTGDLSCNVKLIDPSNTVVDNLNNFGSFQINCFTKQHPQWLPQPKFGEVLIMRDVKISNHQGNTMGIGYKDKMQWAIYCPTTGKVRRSDLGDVPESEGADQGFGYQFSPFFQPDEAVIRYCLKLADWWLDVEKQRKAIGEVHQVGGTNEGLSVHDQSQRKHKLISEAGPHVPPSGYFDCTVEVLHGHMNDNGVYSLYVTDYTVNEAITPVQAEWCPAGLADHVLKIEAWDAAVEVVQTMFVGEYYSIKNARMKFSQGGYLEGKLNEQKVRKLDVEEDSDVDRHFKALLERKSAWRETNVVKDEGDDVFEYSTIDLASEGKHFNCVVEVLHAVYDGDGTSCIYVTDYTSRDELATTNAHGSWGDGLQGRILRIALFNNQAEMTKSVQAGSFYTIKKLRMKKSTTALQFQGQLGGMERLIFLLNPRSDDDKLNDLKQRKEEWKYSRETPKAITKVQSPQSGSEPALRGKTIAELEADLKCPNKSRITARIVDFRPWNLRDAVVIHCTKCNQDLPDFQKACFKCHDTDHEYVRYLYQMYLLLQDEDGKQLYVSLHDESSVFNDLKRTDINEDRSGFQAFSNRLSKMLGNLPEIHNGPFPKEKPPTIAPDTPMLSLIVDSWEVEGKRAYCLAECEDLLAR
;
A
#
# COMPACT_ATOMS: atom_id res chain seq x y z
N MET A 1 44.68 -17.16 -52.24
CA MET A 1 44.44 -18.58 -52.60
C MET A 1 43.01 -18.95 -52.19
N LYS A 2 42.37 -19.91 -52.86
CA LYS A 2 41.02 -20.37 -52.50
C LYS A 2 41.07 -21.50 -51.47
N ARG A 3 40.27 -21.41 -50.40
CA ARG A 3 39.61 -22.57 -49.78
C ARG A 3 38.16 -22.18 -49.52
N ALA A 4 37.24 -22.99 -50.01
CA ALA A 4 35.82 -22.90 -49.68
C ALA A 4 35.47 -24.12 -48.82
N ALA A 5 34.60 -23.92 -47.83
CA ALA A 5 33.96 -24.95 -47.03
C ALA A 5 32.47 -24.57 -46.91
N PRO A 6 31.55 -25.54 -46.78
CA PRO A 6 30.16 -25.35 -47.18
C PRO A 6 29.32 -24.61 -46.13
N ALA A 7 28.31 -23.88 -46.61
CA ALA A 7 27.21 -23.40 -45.78
C ALA A 7 26.20 -24.54 -45.54
N HIS A 8 25.80 -24.72 -44.29
CA HIS A 8 24.59 -25.47 -43.91
C HIS A 8 23.96 -24.79 -42.68
N GLU A 9 23.17 -23.75 -42.95
CA GLU A 9 22.36 -23.11 -41.92
C GLU A 9 21.15 -23.99 -41.58
N TYR A 10 20.99 -24.34 -40.30
CA TYR A 10 19.75 -24.91 -39.77
C TYR A 10 19.07 -23.86 -38.89
N PRO A 11 17.97 -23.24 -39.34
CA PRO A 11 17.28 -22.22 -38.54
C PRO A 11 16.49 -22.88 -37.40
N SER A 12 16.94 -22.66 -36.17
CA SER A 12 16.18 -22.94 -34.94
C SER A 12 14.98 -21.99 -34.86
N LYS A 13 13.90 -22.35 -35.56
CA LYS A 13 12.65 -21.60 -35.57
C LYS A 13 12.05 -21.54 -34.17
N GLN A 14 12.26 -20.42 -33.46
CA GLN A 14 11.28 -19.97 -32.48
C GLN A 14 9.93 -19.92 -33.18
N ILE A 15 8.96 -20.70 -32.69
CA ILE A 15 7.59 -20.63 -33.18
C ILE A 15 7.06 -19.28 -32.71
N LYS A 16 6.98 -18.31 -33.64
CA LYS A 16 6.16 -17.12 -33.43
C LYS A 16 4.73 -17.61 -33.25
N LEU A 17 4.27 -17.67 -32.00
CA LEU A 17 2.90 -17.98 -31.62
C LEU A 17 2.01 -16.92 -32.28
N SER A 18 1.39 -17.32 -33.39
CA SER A 18 0.48 -16.48 -34.17
C SER A 18 -0.62 -15.96 -33.26
N GLU A 19 -0.94 -14.67 -33.36
CA GLU A 19 -2.16 -14.16 -32.73
C GLU A 19 -3.35 -15.01 -33.21
N HIS A 20 -4.15 -15.50 -32.27
CA HIS A 20 -5.30 -16.34 -32.61
C HIS A 20 -6.45 -15.40 -33.00
N PRO A 21 -6.97 -15.46 -34.25
CA PRO A 21 -7.80 -14.38 -34.83
C PRO A 21 -9.16 -14.16 -34.15
N LEU A 22 -9.54 -15.08 -33.26
CA LEU A 22 -10.67 -14.95 -32.34
C LEU A 22 -10.54 -13.77 -31.36
N PHE A 23 -9.32 -13.33 -31.04
CA PHE A 23 -9.04 -12.29 -30.03
C PHE A 23 -8.58 -10.95 -30.63
N GLU A 24 -8.59 -10.79 -31.96
CA GLU A 24 -8.17 -9.56 -32.65
C GLU A 24 -9.33 -8.55 -32.83
N LYS A 25 -10.57 -9.05 -32.78
CA LYS A 25 -11.79 -8.26 -33.00
C LYS A 25 -12.59 -8.21 -31.70
N PRO A 26 -13.22 -7.07 -31.33
CA PRO A 26 -14.11 -7.02 -30.16
C PRO A 26 -15.47 -7.70 -30.36
N SER A 27 -15.89 -7.89 -31.61
CA SER A 27 -17.20 -8.47 -31.97
C SER A 27 -17.51 -9.92 -31.52
N PRO A 28 -16.55 -10.79 -31.15
CA PRO A 28 -16.82 -12.12 -30.61
C PRO A 28 -17.06 -12.17 -29.09
N GLU A 29 -16.93 -11.05 -28.37
CA GLU A 29 -17.15 -11.02 -26.91
C GLU A 29 -18.57 -11.47 -26.55
N ARG A 30 -18.70 -12.36 -25.56
CA ARG A 30 -19.97 -12.93 -25.10
C ARG A 30 -20.20 -12.64 -23.62
N ASP A 31 -21.40 -12.16 -23.32
CA ASP A 31 -21.91 -12.07 -21.96
C ASP A 31 -22.28 -13.47 -21.41
N PRO A 32 -21.75 -13.88 -20.25
CA PRO A 32 -22.09 -15.15 -19.59
C PRO A 32 -23.59 -15.34 -19.28
N ASN A 33 -24.37 -14.28 -19.04
CA ASN A 33 -25.81 -14.41 -18.81
C ASN A 33 -26.52 -14.87 -20.10
N THR A 34 -26.18 -14.26 -21.24
CA THR A 34 -26.62 -14.68 -22.57
C THR A 34 -26.28 -16.16 -22.86
N ILE A 35 -25.10 -16.65 -22.42
CA ILE A 35 -24.69 -18.06 -22.56
C ILE A 35 -25.49 -18.98 -21.63
N LEU A 36 -25.77 -18.55 -20.39
CA LEU A 36 -26.62 -19.31 -19.46
C LEU A 36 -28.06 -19.42 -19.97
N GLU A 37 -28.62 -18.35 -20.54
CA GLU A 37 -29.99 -18.35 -21.08
C GLU A 37 -30.10 -19.19 -22.37
N HIS A 38 -29.29 -18.88 -23.39
CA HIS A 38 -29.43 -19.46 -24.73
C HIS A 38 -28.52 -20.66 -25.03
N GLY A 39 -27.58 -20.98 -24.13
CA GLY A 39 -26.55 -21.99 -24.36
C GLY A 39 -25.37 -21.47 -25.20
N LEU A 40 -24.56 -22.39 -25.70
CA LEU A 40 -23.41 -22.10 -26.54
C LEU A 40 -23.83 -22.08 -28.02
N SER A 41 -23.58 -20.97 -28.71
CA SER A 41 -23.84 -20.82 -30.15
C SER A 41 -22.66 -21.27 -31.00
N ASP A 42 -22.91 -21.72 -32.23
CA ASP A 42 -21.90 -22.20 -33.20
C ASP A 42 -20.73 -21.25 -33.47
N ASN A 43 -20.90 -19.94 -33.24
CA ASN A 43 -19.82 -18.95 -33.30
C ASN A 43 -19.13 -18.82 -31.92
N PRO A 44 -17.90 -19.34 -31.75
CA PRO A 44 -17.34 -19.71 -30.42
C PRO A 44 -16.89 -18.54 -29.54
N GLY A 45 -16.84 -17.30 -30.03
CA GLY A 45 -16.64 -16.10 -29.21
C GLY A 45 -15.47 -16.11 -28.20
N TYR A 46 -15.55 -15.26 -27.18
CA TYR A 46 -14.76 -15.38 -25.95
C TYR A 46 -15.45 -14.67 -24.77
N ILE A 47 -15.02 -14.96 -23.54
CA ILE A 47 -15.35 -14.18 -22.33
C ILE A 47 -14.05 -13.56 -21.78
N PRO A 48 -14.01 -12.26 -21.46
CA PRO A 48 -12.93 -11.65 -20.70
C PRO A 48 -13.06 -11.97 -19.20
N CYS A 49 -12.06 -12.61 -18.64
CA CYS A 49 -12.05 -13.18 -17.29
C CYS A 49 -10.86 -12.69 -16.46
N ILE A 50 -11.03 -12.67 -15.14
CA ILE A 50 -9.96 -12.78 -14.15
C ILE A 50 -10.15 -14.05 -13.33
N CYS A 51 -9.09 -14.78 -13.04
CA CYS A 51 -9.14 -15.94 -12.16
C CYS A 51 -9.33 -15.47 -10.71
N PHE A 52 -10.54 -15.64 -10.17
CA PHE A 52 -10.86 -15.31 -8.78
C PHE A 52 -10.26 -16.35 -7.82
N MET A 53 -10.53 -17.64 -8.08
CA MET A 53 -10.03 -18.75 -7.28
C MET A 53 -9.60 -19.92 -8.19
N THR A 54 -8.57 -20.65 -7.80
CA THR A 54 -8.02 -21.78 -8.56
C THR A 54 -7.70 -22.95 -7.62
N TRP A 55 -7.85 -24.17 -8.11
CA TRP A 55 -7.45 -25.39 -7.40
C TRP A 55 -6.18 -25.94 -8.03
N ARG A 56 -5.30 -26.60 -7.24
CA ARG A 56 -4.13 -27.27 -7.84
C ARG A 56 -4.59 -28.33 -8.86
N PRO A 57 -4.01 -28.37 -10.08
CA PRO A 57 -4.33 -29.41 -11.05
C PRO A 57 -4.12 -30.81 -10.48
N THR A 58 -5.07 -31.72 -10.73
CA THR A 58 -4.97 -33.15 -10.37
C THR A 58 -5.32 -34.01 -11.58
N LYS A 59 -6.43 -34.77 -11.54
CA LYS A 59 -7.04 -35.38 -12.74
C LYS A 59 -7.91 -34.39 -13.53
N LYS A 60 -8.11 -33.19 -12.98
CA LYS A 60 -8.78 -32.04 -13.58
C LYS A 60 -8.16 -30.76 -13.03
N HIS A 61 -8.23 -29.68 -13.80
CA HIS A 61 -7.93 -28.33 -13.34
C HIS A 61 -9.24 -27.55 -13.18
N ARG A 62 -9.40 -26.77 -12.12
CA ARG A 62 -10.67 -26.08 -11.79
C ARG A 62 -10.36 -24.64 -11.39
N ALA A 63 -11.22 -23.72 -11.79
CA ALA A 63 -11.19 -22.33 -11.35
C ALA A 63 -12.61 -21.77 -11.18
N ILE A 64 -12.73 -20.73 -10.35
CA ILE A 64 -13.83 -19.76 -10.42
C ILE A 64 -13.26 -18.51 -11.08
N VAL A 65 -13.95 -18.03 -12.11
CA VAL A 65 -13.57 -16.86 -12.88
C VAL A 65 -14.61 -15.76 -12.70
N GLU A 66 -14.16 -14.51 -12.70
CA GLU A 66 -15.01 -13.31 -12.63
C GLU A 66 -14.87 -12.52 -13.94
N THR A 67 -15.96 -11.99 -14.47
CA THR A 67 -15.94 -11.21 -15.71
C THR A 67 -15.22 -9.87 -15.56
N THR A 68 -14.35 -9.54 -16.50
CA THR A 68 -13.64 -8.23 -16.59
C THR A 68 -14.15 -7.32 -17.71
N GLY A 69 -15.16 -7.76 -18.47
CA GLY A 69 -15.80 -6.97 -19.54
C GLY A 69 -16.64 -5.79 -19.05
N THR A 70 -17.14 -4.99 -19.99
CA THR A 70 -17.90 -3.75 -19.68
C THR A 70 -19.33 -3.97 -19.16
N ALA A 71 -19.80 -5.22 -19.12
CA ALA A 71 -21.10 -5.59 -18.58
C ALA A 71 -21.08 -5.56 -17.04
N LEU A 72 -21.71 -4.53 -16.46
CA LEU A 72 -22.12 -4.53 -15.05
C LEU A 72 -23.54 -5.14 -14.93
N PRO A 73 -23.82 -5.95 -13.88
CA PRO A 73 -22.91 -6.36 -12.81
C PRO A 73 -21.88 -7.39 -13.26
N LYS A 74 -20.69 -7.35 -12.65
CA LYS A 74 -19.73 -8.45 -12.77
C LYS A 74 -20.38 -9.76 -12.32
N CYS A 75 -20.09 -10.85 -13.02
CA CYS A 75 -20.57 -12.18 -12.62
C CYS A 75 -19.42 -13.20 -12.48
N ARG A 76 -19.59 -14.14 -11.56
CA ARG A 76 -18.69 -15.28 -11.33
C ARG A 76 -19.28 -16.58 -11.87
N PHE A 77 -18.44 -17.49 -12.37
CA PHE A 77 -18.86 -18.84 -12.77
C PHE A 77 -17.70 -19.84 -12.68
N GLU A 78 -18.01 -21.14 -12.74
CA GLU A 78 -17.00 -22.20 -12.65
C GLU A 78 -16.45 -22.59 -14.03
N VAL A 79 -15.14 -22.85 -14.09
CA VAL A 79 -14.45 -23.41 -15.25
C VAL A 79 -13.71 -24.68 -14.82
N GLU A 80 -13.82 -25.75 -15.62
CA GLU A 80 -13.13 -27.02 -15.39
C GLU A 80 -12.48 -27.54 -16.68
N PHE A 81 -11.21 -27.91 -16.60
CA PHE A 81 -10.42 -28.47 -17.68
C PHE A 81 -10.13 -29.95 -17.38
N THR A 82 -10.44 -30.80 -18.37
CA THR A 82 -10.54 -32.26 -18.27
C THR A 82 -10.17 -32.91 -19.60
N GLY A 83 -10.16 -34.25 -19.68
CA GLY A 83 -9.89 -34.96 -20.94
C GLY A 83 -8.54 -34.58 -21.54
N ALA A 84 -8.50 -34.24 -22.83
CA ALA A 84 -7.28 -33.87 -23.53
C ALA A 84 -6.57 -32.63 -22.94
N CYS A 85 -7.27 -31.79 -22.16
CA CYS A 85 -6.62 -30.67 -21.46
C CYS A 85 -5.62 -31.12 -20.38
N THR A 86 -5.72 -32.34 -19.83
CA THR A 86 -4.82 -32.81 -18.75
C THR A 86 -3.37 -32.92 -19.20
N GLU A 87 -3.14 -33.19 -20.49
CA GLU A 87 -1.82 -33.28 -21.10
C GLU A 87 -1.06 -31.92 -21.04
N PHE A 88 -1.79 -30.80 -21.02
CA PHE A 88 -1.26 -29.44 -21.17
C PHE A 88 -1.46 -28.56 -19.93
N PHE A 89 -1.73 -29.14 -18.75
CA PHE A 89 -2.00 -28.38 -17.52
C PHE A 89 -0.89 -27.40 -17.12
N HIS A 90 0.38 -27.67 -17.45
CA HIS A 90 1.48 -26.73 -17.22
C HIS A 90 1.32 -25.42 -18.01
N GLU A 91 0.84 -25.48 -19.25
CA GLU A 91 0.57 -24.29 -20.07
C GLU A 91 -0.70 -23.54 -19.58
N ILE A 92 -1.78 -24.26 -19.28
CA ILE A 92 -3.10 -23.70 -18.93
C ILE A 92 -3.35 -23.49 -17.43
N GLU A 93 -2.33 -23.61 -16.56
CA GLU A 93 -2.48 -23.41 -15.10
C GLU A 93 -2.87 -21.96 -14.75
N LEU A 94 -4.18 -21.69 -14.67
CA LEU A 94 -4.71 -20.43 -14.14
C LEU A 94 -4.27 -20.21 -12.68
N LYS A 95 -3.65 -19.07 -12.40
CA LYS A 95 -3.29 -18.60 -11.05
C LYS A 95 -4.23 -17.47 -10.62
N ALA A 96 -4.44 -17.31 -9.32
CA ALA A 96 -5.30 -16.24 -8.80
C ALA A 96 -4.81 -14.86 -9.26
N ARG A 97 -5.74 -14.02 -9.72
CA ARG A 97 -5.51 -12.73 -10.39
C ARG A 97 -4.87 -12.76 -11.78
N ASP A 98 -4.72 -13.93 -12.42
CA ASP A 98 -4.45 -13.98 -13.87
C ASP A 98 -5.65 -13.41 -14.64
N GLU A 99 -5.42 -12.46 -15.56
CA GLU A 99 -6.44 -11.88 -16.46
C GLU A 99 -6.26 -12.47 -17.87
N PHE A 100 -7.33 -12.95 -18.48
CA PHE A 100 -7.28 -13.69 -19.75
C PHE A 100 -8.59 -13.66 -20.53
N LEU A 101 -8.50 -13.90 -21.84
CA LEU A 101 -9.64 -14.15 -22.71
C LEU A 101 -9.84 -15.66 -22.85
N LEU A 102 -11.01 -16.16 -22.49
CA LEU A 102 -11.40 -17.57 -22.55
C LEU A 102 -12.28 -17.82 -23.77
N SER A 103 -11.79 -18.60 -24.74
CA SER A 103 -12.58 -19.04 -25.89
C SER A 103 -13.67 -20.03 -25.48
N LEU A 104 -14.88 -19.95 -26.07
CA LEU A 104 -15.92 -20.98 -25.86
C LEU A 104 -15.79 -22.16 -26.84
N ARG A 105 -14.79 -22.15 -27.73
CA ARG A 105 -14.45 -23.34 -28.54
C ARG A 105 -14.10 -24.48 -27.59
N GLY A 106 -14.70 -25.65 -27.79
CA GLY A 106 -14.50 -26.83 -26.94
C GLY A 106 -15.16 -26.77 -25.56
N ALA A 107 -15.93 -25.70 -25.26
CA ALA A 107 -16.68 -25.59 -24.02
C ALA A 107 -17.96 -26.44 -24.07
N ARG A 108 -18.31 -27.03 -22.93
CA ARG A 108 -19.61 -27.65 -22.66
C ARG A 108 -20.21 -27.00 -21.42
N ILE A 109 -21.36 -26.33 -21.56
CA ILE A 109 -22.06 -25.72 -20.42
C ILE A 109 -22.84 -26.78 -19.63
N VAL A 110 -22.68 -26.76 -18.30
CA VAL A 110 -23.49 -27.49 -17.34
C VAL A 110 -24.19 -26.46 -16.45
N LYS A 111 -25.53 -26.49 -16.42
CA LYS A 111 -26.31 -25.67 -15.49
C LYS A 111 -26.30 -26.32 -14.10
N LEU A 112 -26.11 -25.51 -13.07
CA LEU A 112 -26.10 -25.93 -11.67
C LEU A 112 -27.47 -25.64 -11.06
N GLU A 113 -28.01 -26.52 -10.22
CA GLU A 113 -29.41 -26.41 -9.79
C GLU A 113 -29.69 -25.14 -8.96
N LYS A 114 -28.72 -24.68 -8.17
CA LYS A 114 -28.76 -23.43 -7.40
C LYS A 114 -27.35 -22.84 -7.29
N CYS A 115 -27.26 -21.51 -7.26
CA CYS A 115 -26.12 -20.80 -6.71
C CYS A 115 -26.63 -19.91 -5.58
N SER A 116 -26.09 -20.06 -4.38
CA SER A 116 -26.50 -19.28 -3.19
C SER A 116 -25.74 -17.96 -3.04
N LEU A 117 -24.69 -17.75 -3.86
CA LEU A 117 -23.81 -16.59 -3.80
C LEU A 117 -24.37 -15.46 -4.67
N PRO A 118 -24.45 -14.21 -4.16
CA PRO A 118 -24.76 -13.05 -5.00
C PRO A 118 -23.70 -12.90 -6.10
N CYS A 119 -24.12 -12.41 -7.27
CA CYS A 119 -23.27 -12.25 -8.46
C CYS A 119 -22.62 -13.54 -9.01
N SER A 120 -22.99 -14.73 -8.53
CA SER A 120 -22.52 -16.01 -9.10
C SER A 120 -23.59 -16.65 -9.99
N LEU A 121 -23.22 -16.99 -11.21
CA LEU A 121 -24.12 -17.65 -12.16
C LEU A 121 -24.23 -19.16 -11.83
N PRO A 122 -25.44 -19.75 -11.94
CA PRO A 122 -25.64 -21.19 -11.80
C PRO A 122 -25.15 -21.96 -13.05
N MET A 123 -23.90 -21.77 -13.45
CA MET A 123 -23.28 -22.46 -14.58
C MET A 123 -21.82 -22.84 -14.37
N LYS A 124 -21.42 -23.85 -15.12
CA LYS A 124 -20.05 -24.35 -15.22
C LYS A 124 -19.70 -24.57 -16.69
N LEU A 125 -18.53 -24.09 -17.13
CA LEU A 125 -17.97 -24.41 -18.44
C LEU A 125 -16.93 -25.54 -18.27
N ILE A 126 -17.13 -26.65 -18.98
CA ILE A 126 -16.23 -27.81 -18.97
C ILE A 126 -15.53 -27.90 -20.32
N TYR A 127 -14.21 -28.06 -20.31
CA TYR A 127 -13.39 -28.27 -21.50
C TYR A 127 -12.81 -29.69 -21.44
N GLU A 128 -13.21 -30.55 -22.38
CA GLU A 128 -12.81 -31.97 -22.45
C GLU A 128 -11.93 -32.28 -23.67
N GLU A 129 -12.16 -31.58 -24.80
CA GLU A 129 -11.42 -31.79 -26.06
C GLU A 129 -10.22 -30.85 -26.22
N GLY A 130 -10.24 -29.70 -25.54
CA GLY A 130 -9.24 -28.65 -25.67
C GLY A 130 -9.80 -27.27 -25.31
N VAL A 131 -8.92 -26.26 -25.29
CA VAL A 131 -9.29 -24.85 -25.06
C VAL A 131 -8.30 -23.89 -25.75
N VAL A 132 -8.76 -22.67 -26.06
CA VAL A 132 -7.86 -21.54 -26.39
C VAL A 132 -7.96 -20.46 -25.30
N ILE A 133 -6.83 -20.07 -24.72
CA ILE A 133 -6.72 -19.04 -23.67
C ILE A 133 -5.68 -18.00 -24.10
N LYS A 134 -6.04 -16.71 -24.18
CA LYS A 134 -5.08 -15.60 -24.36
C LYS A 134 -4.88 -14.89 -23.02
N PHE A 135 -3.74 -15.11 -22.38
CA PHE A 135 -3.40 -14.40 -21.15
C PHE A 135 -3.08 -12.93 -21.46
N LEU A 136 -3.79 -12.02 -20.79
CA LEU A 136 -3.56 -10.57 -20.85
C LEU A 136 -2.58 -10.14 -19.76
N LYS A 137 -2.59 -10.83 -18.61
CA LYS A 137 -1.78 -10.57 -17.43
C LYS A 137 -1.61 -11.87 -16.64
N ARG A 138 -0.38 -12.34 -16.47
CA ARG A 138 -0.03 -13.56 -15.73
C ARG A 138 1.33 -13.35 -15.07
N ARG A 139 1.64 -14.09 -13.99
CA ARG A 139 3.03 -14.23 -13.52
C ARG A 139 3.78 -15.17 -14.47
N GLY A 140 4.29 -14.61 -15.57
CA GLY A 140 4.93 -15.32 -16.68
C GLY A 140 4.71 -14.61 -18.02
N PRO A 141 5.11 -15.22 -19.15
CA PRO A 141 4.84 -14.66 -20.48
C PRO A 141 3.33 -14.58 -20.77
N CYS A 142 2.86 -13.43 -21.23
CA CYS A 142 1.48 -13.24 -21.68
C CYS A 142 1.30 -13.86 -23.07
N GLN A 143 1.02 -15.16 -23.09
CA GLN A 143 0.93 -15.99 -24.31
C GLN A 143 -0.51 -16.40 -24.63
N THR A 144 -0.72 -16.81 -25.89
CA THR A 144 -1.95 -17.50 -26.31
C THR A 144 -1.69 -19.00 -26.36
N VAL A 145 -2.35 -19.75 -25.48
CA VAL A 145 -2.31 -21.22 -25.44
C VAL A 145 -3.47 -21.77 -26.26
N ASP A 146 -3.19 -22.71 -27.15
CA ASP A 146 -4.15 -23.37 -28.04
C ASP A 146 -3.87 -24.88 -27.97
N THR A 147 -4.61 -25.60 -27.13
CA THR A 147 -4.25 -27.00 -26.80
C THR A 147 -4.41 -27.95 -27.99
N TRP A 148 -5.24 -27.60 -28.98
CA TRP A 148 -5.33 -28.37 -30.22
C TRP A 148 -4.02 -28.27 -31.02
N LYS A 149 -3.44 -27.07 -31.13
CA LYS A 149 -2.12 -26.91 -31.77
C LYS A 149 -1.00 -27.57 -30.99
N LEU A 150 -1.03 -27.54 -29.65
CA LEU A 150 -0.06 -28.26 -28.83
C LEU A 150 -0.14 -29.78 -29.08
N LYS A 151 -1.36 -30.33 -29.21
CA LYS A 151 -1.57 -31.75 -29.56
C LYS A 151 -1.15 -32.07 -31.00
N GLU A 152 -1.41 -31.19 -31.97
CA GLU A 152 -0.90 -31.33 -33.35
C GLU A 152 0.64 -31.31 -33.41
N ILE A 153 1.31 -30.53 -32.56
CA ILE A 153 2.78 -30.49 -32.46
C ILE A 153 3.29 -31.78 -31.81
N ALA A 154 2.72 -32.21 -30.67
CA ALA A 154 3.11 -33.43 -29.99
C ALA A 154 2.98 -34.68 -30.89
N ASN A 155 1.84 -34.83 -31.57
CA ASN A 155 1.61 -35.93 -32.52
C ASN A 155 2.62 -35.91 -33.69
N ARG A 156 3.01 -34.73 -34.18
CA ARG A 156 4.02 -34.61 -35.24
C ARG A 156 5.42 -34.99 -34.78
N ASP A 157 5.79 -34.63 -33.56
CA ASP A 157 7.09 -35.03 -33.01
C ASP A 157 7.13 -36.56 -32.79
N GLU A 158 6.02 -37.20 -32.39
CA GLU A 158 5.90 -38.68 -32.39
C GLU A 158 6.02 -39.30 -33.79
N ASP A 159 5.34 -38.78 -34.81
CA ASP A 159 5.47 -39.26 -36.21
C ASP A 159 6.91 -39.12 -36.74
N THR A 160 7.69 -38.15 -36.25
CA THR A 160 9.12 -38.02 -36.65
C THR A 160 10.06 -39.03 -35.99
N TRP A 161 9.58 -39.90 -35.09
CA TRP A 161 10.40 -40.97 -34.46
C TRP A 161 11.03 -41.95 -35.48
N PHE A 162 10.45 -42.08 -36.68
CA PHE A 162 11.00 -42.89 -37.77
C PHE A 162 12.14 -42.22 -38.57
N LEU A 163 12.52 -40.99 -38.24
CA LEU A 163 13.68 -40.30 -38.82
C LEU A 163 14.90 -40.40 -37.89
N THR A 164 16.09 -40.46 -38.50
CA THR A 164 17.38 -40.75 -37.83
C THR A 164 17.55 -39.98 -36.51
N PRO A 165 17.98 -40.64 -35.40
CA PRO A 165 18.04 -40.02 -34.08
C PRO A 165 18.77 -38.67 -34.07
N ARG A 166 18.09 -37.62 -33.62
CA ARG A 166 18.74 -36.36 -33.24
C ARG A 166 19.70 -36.63 -32.07
N GLU A 167 20.90 -36.08 -32.15
CA GLU A 167 21.85 -36.11 -31.04
C GLU A 167 21.22 -35.47 -29.80
N ARG A 168 21.14 -36.23 -28.70
CA ARG A 168 20.76 -35.68 -27.40
C ARG A 168 21.94 -34.86 -26.88
N THR A 169 21.85 -33.52 -26.98
CA THR A 169 22.71 -32.63 -26.20
C THR A 169 22.56 -32.98 -24.72
N GLY A 170 23.64 -33.47 -24.12
CA GLY A 170 23.56 -34.28 -22.92
C GLY A 170 23.22 -33.50 -21.66
N GLN A 171 22.22 -34.01 -20.93
CA GLN A 171 22.12 -33.86 -19.49
C GLN A 171 22.03 -35.27 -18.91
N ALA A 172 23.11 -35.70 -18.25
CA ALA A 172 23.24 -37.01 -17.63
C ALA A 172 24.05 -36.86 -16.34
N ASP A 173 23.54 -37.38 -15.24
CA ASP A 173 24.22 -37.37 -13.95
C ASP A 173 25.44 -38.30 -13.96
N VAL A 174 26.52 -37.88 -13.30
CA VAL A 174 27.65 -38.75 -12.94
C VAL A 174 27.99 -38.46 -11.48
N ILE A 175 27.91 -39.49 -10.64
CA ILE A 175 28.33 -39.47 -9.24
C ILE A 175 29.57 -40.37 -9.11
N GLU A 176 30.59 -39.80 -8.47
CA GLU A 176 31.76 -40.43 -7.81
C GLU A 176 32.90 -41.12 -8.59
N GLU A 177 34.04 -41.08 -7.89
CA GLU A 177 35.33 -41.77 -8.01
C GLU A 177 36.15 -41.75 -9.31
N TRP A 178 37.42 -41.33 -9.17
CA TRP A 178 38.58 -42.22 -9.22
C TRP A 178 39.74 -41.59 -8.39
N VAL A 179 40.75 -42.38 -7.99
CA VAL A 179 41.72 -42.04 -6.93
C VAL A 179 43.19 -42.23 -7.39
N THR A 180 44.13 -41.49 -6.78
CA THR A 180 45.61 -41.50 -7.00
C THR A 180 46.06 -41.00 -8.38
N GLU A 181 47.28 -40.48 -8.61
CA GLU A 181 48.56 -40.46 -7.87
C GLU A 181 49.30 -39.11 -8.21
N LEU A 182 50.13 -38.44 -7.41
CA LEU A 182 51.45 -38.83 -6.86
C LEU A 182 51.94 -37.88 -5.73
N ALA A 183 52.94 -38.35 -4.97
CA ALA A 183 53.63 -37.68 -3.85
C ALA A 183 54.53 -36.48 -4.29
N THR A 184 55.10 -35.62 -3.44
CA THR A 184 55.55 -35.71 -2.02
C THR A 184 55.39 -34.32 -1.34
N ALA A 185 55.61 -34.07 -0.04
CA ALA A 185 56.16 -34.84 1.11
C ALA A 185 55.33 -34.47 2.39
N SER A 186 55.63 -34.76 3.67
CA SER A 186 56.84 -35.18 4.41
C SER A 186 56.46 -36.03 5.66
N ARG A 187 57.39 -36.24 6.60
CA ARG A 187 57.23 -36.95 7.90
C ARG A 187 57.97 -36.16 9.03
N PRO A 188 57.90 -36.47 10.36
CA PRO A 188 57.67 -37.82 10.95
C PRO A 188 56.88 -37.94 12.29
N SER A 189 56.65 -39.22 12.71
CA SER A 189 56.69 -39.73 14.12
C SER A 189 55.53 -39.43 15.10
N THR A 190 55.01 -40.35 15.95
CA THR A 190 55.04 -41.84 16.07
C THR A 190 53.91 -42.33 17.04
N LYS A 191 53.66 -43.67 17.11
CA LYS A 191 53.08 -44.44 18.27
C LYS A 191 51.56 -44.29 18.58
N THR A 192 50.77 -45.31 19.00
CA THR A 192 50.94 -46.79 19.14
C THR A 192 49.58 -47.53 19.06
N THR A 193 49.58 -48.83 18.70
CA THR A 193 48.49 -49.84 18.88
C THR A 193 48.45 -50.41 20.32
N PRO A 194 47.34 -51.03 20.86
CA PRO A 194 46.75 -52.34 20.47
C PRO A 194 45.19 -52.35 20.30
N VAL A 195 44.52 -53.22 19.50
CA VAL A 195 44.27 -54.71 19.48
C VAL A 195 43.05 -55.18 20.34
N LEU A 196 42.33 -56.18 19.80
CA LEU A 196 41.10 -56.89 20.23
C LEU A 196 39.74 -56.25 19.85
N ASP A 197 38.65 -57.01 19.61
CA ASP A 197 38.34 -58.21 18.78
C ASP A 197 36.90 -58.71 19.12
N SER A 198 36.23 -59.44 18.22
CA SER A 198 34.94 -60.16 18.40
C SER A 198 33.66 -59.31 18.62
N SER A 199 32.43 -59.75 18.30
CA SER A 199 31.98 -60.78 17.34
C SER A 199 30.45 -60.75 17.04
N ILE A 200 30.08 -61.24 15.84
CA ILE A 200 28.94 -62.13 15.53
C ILE A 200 27.46 -61.64 15.70
N SER A 201 26.89 -61.29 14.54
CA SER A 201 25.56 -61.70 14.01
C SER A 201 24.24 -61.03 14.42
N THR A 202 23.37 -60.91 13.42
CA THR A 202 21.91 -60.69 13.54
C THR A 202 21.23 -61.60 12.49
N PRO A 203 20.19 -62.38 12.83
CA PRO A 203 19.52 -63.27 11.88
C PRO A 203 18.40 -62.56 11.10
N GLY A 204 18.20 -62.94 9.83
CA GLY A 204 17.13 -62.38 8.97
C GLY A 204 16.18 -63.44 8.40
N ARG A 205 14.89 -63.12 8.34
CA ARG A 205 13.78 -63.71 7.56
C ARG A 205 12.51 -62.89 7.86
N GLY A 206 11.54 -62.69 6.96
CA GLY A 206 11.48 -63.00 5.52
C GLY A 206 10.04 -63.19 5.03
N HIS A 207 9.64 -62.46 3.98
CA HIS A 207 8.37 -62.55 3.21
C HIS A 207 7.02 -62.50 3.95
N GLN A 208 6.08 -61.68 3.47
CA GLN A 208 5.04 -62.09 2.50
C GLN A 208 4.19 -60.89 2.05
N THR A 209 3.26 -61.08 1.11
CA THR A 209 2.41 -60.02 0.51
C THR A 209 0.94 -60.44 0.43
N ARG A 210 0.03 -59.46 0.25
CA ARG A 210 -1.43 -59.60 0.01
C ARG A 210 -2.27 -60.15 1.20
N PRO A 211 -3.62 -60.05 1.16
CA PRO A 211 -4.49 -59.38 0.17
C PRO A 211 -5.46 -58.32 0.74
N LEU A 212 -6.21 -57.67 -0.16
CA LEU A 212 -7.45 -56.95 0.16
C LEU A 212 -8.55 -57.92 0.62
N LEU A 213 -9.46 -57.45 1.47
CA LEU A 213 -10.74 -58.11 1.75
C LEU A 213 -11.84 -57.05 1.99
N ALA A 214 -13.02 -57.28 1.40
CA ALA A 214 -14.19 -56.42 1.59
C ALA A 214 -15.13 -57.01 2.65
N THR A 215 -15.83 -56.16 3.38
CA THR A 215 -16.98 -56.52 4.22
C THR A 215 -18.12 -55.53 3.98
N SER A 216 -19.34 -55.93 4.35
CA SER A 216 -20.59 -55.24 4.03
C SER A 216 -21.41 -54.97 5.29
N HIS A 217 -22.72 -54.76 5.15
CA HIS A 217 -23.69 -54.37 6.20
C HIS A 217 -23.62 -52.87 6.59
N SER A 218 -24.74 -52.21 6.89
CA SER A 218 -26.16 -52.59 6.69
C SER A 218 -27.03 -51.33 6.62
N GLY A 219 -27.98 -51.30 5.69
CA GLY A 219 -29.05 -50.31 5.71
C GLY A 219 -30.21 -50.78 6.60
N SER A 220 -30.73 -49.88 7.44
CA SER A 220 -31.98 -50.06 8.17
C SER A 220 -32.87 -48.86 7.94
N SER A 221 -34.02 -49.08 7.30
CA SER A 221 -35.09 -48.11 7.23
C SER A 221 -35.86 -48.10 8.55
N VAL A 222 -36.24 -46.93 9.05
CA VAL A 222 -37.25 -46.77 10.10
C VAL A 222 -38.32 -45.85 9.56
N THR A 223 -39.58 -46.24 9.77
CA THR A 223 -40.76 -45.60 9.18
C THR A 223 -41.09 -44.25 9.81
N ALA A 224 -41.70 -43.38 9.00
CA ALA A 224 -42.37 -42.19 9.54
C ALA A 224 -43.55 -42.58 10.44
N VAL A 225 -43.78 -41.79 11.48
CA VAL A 225 -45.03 -41.73 12.22
C VAL A 225 -45.56 -40.30 12.05
N GLN A 226 -46.81 -40.18 11.61
CA GLN A 226 -47.53 -38.91 11.59
C GLN A 226 -48.21 -38.74 12.95
N GLU A 227 -48.25 -37.52 13.47
CA GLU A 227 -49.18 -37.15 14.54
C GLU A 227 -49.72 -35.74 14.26
N GLU A 228 -51.04 -35.57 14.32
CA GLU A 228 -51.74 -34.35 13.92
C GLU A 228 -52.00 -33.45 15.13
N VAL A 229 -51.56 -32.18 15.10
CA VAL A 229 -52.11 -31.12 15.97
C VAL A 229 -52.27 -29.80 15.20
N ASN A 230 -53.50 -29.54 14.77
CA ASN A 230 -54.07 -28.18 14.68
C ASN A 230 -54.71 -27.86 16.07
N PRO A 231 -55.03 -26.59 16.44
CA PRO A 231 -55.31 -25.43 15.58
C PRO A 231 -54.65 -24.09 16.02
N GLY A 232 -54.95 -22.98 15.34
CA GLY A 232 -54.47 -21.65 15.79
C GLY A 232 -54.80 -20.43 14.92
N THR A 233 -56.04 -20.27 14.42
CA THR A 233 -56.38 -19.15 13.51
C THR A 233 -56.73 -17.86 14.26
N LEU A 234 -55.93 -16.78 14.10
CA LEU A 234 -56.27 -15.44 14.59
C LEU A 234 -56.02 -14.31 13.56
N SER A 235 -57.13 -13.78 13.06
CA SER A 235 -57.45 -12.37 12.79
C SER A 235 -56.33 -11.37 12.40
N ARG A 236 -56.32 -10.97 11.13
CA ARG A 236 -55.58 -9.82 10.60
C ARG A 236 -56.42 -8.53 10.69
N PRO A 237 -55.90 -7.39 11.19
CA PRO A 237 -56.62 -6.11 11.22
C PRO A 237 -56.80 -5.48 9.82
N PRO A 238 -57.77 -4.56 9.65
CA PRO A 238 -58.25 -4.13 8.33
C PRO A 238 -57.33 -3.16 7.58
N VAL A 239 -57.42 -3.19 6.24
CA VAL A 239 -56.73 -2.27 5.33
C VAL A 239 -57.61 -1.03 5.08
N ILE A 240 -57.05 0.16 5.28
CA ILE A 240 -57.67 1.44 4.89
C ILE A 240 -57.40 1.67 3.38
N PRO A 241 -58.40 2.09 2.57
CA PRO A 241 -58.24 2.18 1.12
C PRO A 241 -57.48 3.44 0.68
N THR A 242 -56.31 3.25 0.05
CA THR A 242 -55.57 4.33 -0.64
C THR A 242 -56.22 4.68 -1.98
N THR A 243 -56.29 5.96 -2.30
CA THR A 243 -56.96 6.51 -3.50
C THR A 243 -56.36 6.07 -4.83
N VAL A 244 -57.22 5.96 -5.85
CA VAL A 244 -56.85 5.57 -7.22
C VAL A 244 -56.06 6.69 -7.92
N GLY A 245 -54.78 6.43 -8.22
CA GLY A 245 -53.98 7.25 -9.13
C GLY A 245 -54.18 6.83 -10.59
N GLN A 246 -54.30 7.80 -11.50
CA GLN A 246 -54.47 7.53 -12.94
C GLN A 246 -53.19 7.00 -13.60
N PRO A 247 -53.29 6.14 -14.64
CA PRO A 247 -52.14 5.59 -15.33
C PRO A 247 -51.42 6.63 -16.22
N THR A 248 -50.17 6.95 -15.92
CA THR A 248 -49.33 7.81 -16.75
C THR A 248 -48.84 7.07 -18.00
N VAL A 249 -49.33 7.47 -19.17
CA VAL A 249 -48.96 6.86 -20.46
C VAL A 249 -47.48 7.16 -20.79
N LYS A 250 -46.62 6.16 -20.63
CA LYS A 250 -45.18 6.26 -20.94
C LYS A 250 -44.96 6.45 -22.45
N LEU A 251 -44.66 7.68 -22.86
CA LEU A 251 -44.28 8.02 -24.23
C LEU A 251 -43.02 7.24 -24.66
N SER A 252 -43.03 6.65 -25.86
CA SER A 252 -41.92 5.83 -26.35
C SER A 252 -40.66 6.65 -26.63
N LYS A 253 -39.48 6.03 -26.48
CA LYS A 253 -38.16 6.67 -26.71
C LYS A 253 -38.05 7.35 -28.09
N LYS A 254 -38.76 6.85 -29.11
CA LYS A 254 -38.83 7.49 -30.45
C LYS A 254 -39.54 8.85 -30.38
N LYS A 255 -40.73 8.91 -29.80
CA LYS A 255 -41.53 10.14 -29.70
C LYS A 255 -40.85 11.20 -28.82
N MET A 256 -40.10 10.78 -27.80
CA MET A 256 -39.25 11.67 -26.98
C MET A 256 -38.04 12.23 -27.77
N ARG A 257 -37.45 11.45 -28.68
CA ARG A 257 -36.41 11.94 -29.62
C ARG A 257 -36.97 12.92 -30.66
N GLU A 258 -38.20 12.69 -31.13
CA GLU A 258 -38.93 13.59 -32.03
C GLU A 258 -39.11 14.98 -31.37
N LEU A 259 -39.59 15.01 -30.12
CA LEU A 259 -39.83 16.24 -29.36
C LEU A 259 -38.55 17.07 -29.20
N LYS A 260 -37.45 16.43 -28.74
CA LYS A 260 -36.14 17.09 -28.55
C LYS A 260 -35.47 17.53 -29.87
N LYS A 261 -35.96 17.04 -31.02
CA LYS A 261 -35.55 17.52 -32.35
C LYS A 261 -36.35 18.74 -32.80
N GLN A 262 -37.65 18.81 -32.48
CA GLN A 262 -38.50 19.99 -32.73
C GLN A 262 -38.09 21.17 -31.84
N GLU A 263 -37.82 20.92 -30.56
CA GLU A 263 -37.32 21.90 -29.58
C GLU A 263 -36.01 22.57 -30.04
N ARG A 264 -35.07 21.78 -30.57
CA ARG A 264 -33.82 22.27 -31.18
C ARG A 264 -33.99 22.96 -32.55
N ALA A 265 -35.15 22.83 -33.20
CA ALA A 265 -35.48 23.57 -34.42
C ALA A 265 -36.07 24.95 -34.08
N ALA A 266 -36.95 25.03 -33.08
CA ALA A 266 -37.52 26.29 -32.60
C ALA A 266 -36.43 27.29 -32.17
N LEU A 267 -35.42 26.82 -31.42
CA LEU A 267 -34.25 27.60 -30.98
C LEU A 267 -33.33 28.12 -32.10
N ARG A 268 -33.59 27.80 -33.38
CA ARG A 268 -32.81 28.28 -34.53
C ARG A 268 -33.55 29.27 -35.45
N SER A 269 -34.77 29.69 -35.08
CA SER A 269 -35.62 30.53 -35.94
C SER A 269 -35.82 31.97 -35.45
N GLY A 270 -35.11 32.39 -34.39
CA GLY A 270 -35.19 33.75 -33.85
C GLY A 270 -34.38 34.78 -34.66
N VAL A 271 -34.97 35.34 -35.72
CA VAL A 271 -34.36 36.39 -36.55
C VAL A 271 -35.07 37.73 -36.33
N GLY A 272 -34.35 38.67 -35.68
CA GLY A 272 -34.58 40.12 -35.78
C GLY A 272 -35.72 40.72 -34.96
N ILE A 273 -35.41 41.84 -34.30
CA ILE A 273 -36.07 43.16 -34.48
C ILE A 273 -35.19 44.22 -33.80
N LEU A 274 -34.93 45.32 -34.50
CA LEU A 274 -34.25 46.52 -33.98
C LEU A 274 -35.30 47.58 -33.61
N PRO A 275 -35.02 48.44 -32.62
CA PRO A 275 -35.60 49.77 -32.54
C PRO A 275 -34.54 50.88 -32.64
N GLU A 276 -34.54 51.55 -33.79
CA GLU A 276 -34.18 52.98 -33.92
C GLU A 276 -35.27 53.84 -33.21
N SER A 277 -35.07 55.09 -32.78
CA SER A 277 -33.92 56.02 -32.83
C SER A 277 -34.17 57.24 -31.89
N MET A 278 -33.24 58.22 -31.90
CA MET A 278 -33.40 59.63 -31.43
C MET A 278 -33.37 59.89 -29.90
N SER A 279 -32.82 60.99 -29.37
CA SER A 279 -32.05 62.11 -29.99
C SER A 279 -31.17 62.89 -28.99
N ALA A 280 -29.98 63.29 -29.48
CA ALA A 280 -29.25 64.54 -29.24
C ALA A 280 -29.16 65.22 -27.84
N SER A 281 -27.92 65.47 -27.40
CA SER A 281 -27.48 66.77 -26.84
C SER A 281 -25.97 66.97 -27.06
N THR A 282 -25.53 68.22 -27.20
CA THR A 282 -24.15 68.60 -27.58
C THR A 282 -23.28 68.98 -26.37
N ASN A 283 -21.94 68.83 -26.47
CA ASN A 283 -21.02 69.99 -26.46
C ASN A 283 -19.51 69.66 -26.56
N THR A 284 -18.86 70.36 -27.49
CA THR A 284 -17.48 70.92 -27.47
C THR A 284 -16.26 70.12 -26.95
N HIS A 285 -15.33 69.85 -27.88
CA HIS A 285 -13.87 69.84 -27.63
C HIS A 285 -13.37 71.19 -27.06
N PRO A 286 -12.17 71.24 -26.43
CA PRO A 286 -10.98 71.60 -27.22
C PRO A 286 -9.73 70.73 -26.94
N SER A 287 -8.98 70.44 -28.00
CA SER A 287 -7.52 70.24 -27.96
C SER A 287 -6.85 71.62 -28.23
N PRO A 288 -5.58 71.89 -27.88
CA PRO A 288 -4.51 71.51 -28.82
C PRO A 288 -3.08 71.30 -28.25
N ALA A 289 -2.22 70.85 -29.17
CA ALA A 289 -0.80 71.18 -29.32
C ALA A 289 0.26 70.57 -28.37
N ALA A 290 1.30 70.03 -29.02
CA ALA A 290 2.61 69.74 -28.43
C ALA A 290 3.62 70.83 -28.82
N LEU A 291 4.80 70.83 -28.19
CA LEU A 291 6.02 71.41 -28.77
C LEU A 291 7.27 70.66 -28.26
N SER A 292 8.39 70.83 -28.97
CA SER A 292 9.62 70.05 -28.81
C SER A 292 10.80 70.96 -28.47
N THR A 293 11.68 70.51 -27.56
CA THR A 293 12.99 71.12 -27.32
C THR A 293 14.04 70.06 -26.95
N THR A 294 15.31 70.38 -27.17
CA THR A 294 16.43 69.41 -27.26
C THR A 294 17.61 69.86 -26.39
N VAL A 295 18.49 68.92 -26.00
CA VAL A 295 19.84 69.11 -25.38
C VAL A 295 19.84 69.89 -24.02
N HIS A 296 20.35 69.34 -22.90
CA HIS A 296 21.79 69.20 -22.71
C HIS A 296 22.23 68.25 -21.57
N ARG A 297 23.46 67.75 -21.72
CA ARG A 297 24.22 66.96 -20.74
C ARG A 297 25.11 67.87 -19.90
N ILE A 298 24.91 67.92 -18.58
CA ILE A 298 25.85 68.53 -17.62
C ILE A 298 25.97 67.60 -16.40
N SER A 299 27.20 67.28 -16.01
CA SER A 299 27.49 66.58 -14.75
C SER A 299 27.75 67.59 -13.64
N GLN A 300 27.17 67.39 -12.46
CA GLN A 300 27.65 68.02 -11.22
C GLN A 300 27.65 66.99 -10.09
N ALA A 301 28.69 67.06 -9.24
CA ALA A 301 28.85 66.20 -8.07
C ALA A 301 28.51 67.01 -6.81
N ILE A 302 27.85 66.36 -5.84
CA ILE A 302 27.51 66.89 -4.52
C ILE A 302 27.99 65.86 -3.47
N PRO A 303 28.54 66.28 -2.31
CA PRO A 303 29.65 65.55 -1.70
C PRO A 303 29.26 64.46 -0.69
N SER A 304 30.20 63.54 -0.48
CA SER A 304 30.13 62.51 0.55
C SER A 304 30.21 63.11 1.96
N ALA A 305 29.18 62.88 2.79
CA ALA A 305 29.23 63.14 4.22
C ALA A 305 29.93 61.96 4.94
N ARG A 306 30.90 62.26 5.81
CA ARG A 306 31.54 61.24 6.66
C ARG A 306 30.66 60.95 7.88
N VAL A 307 30.46 59.67 8.17
CA VAL A 307 30.01 59.18 9.48
C VAL A 307 31.24 58.53 10.17
N PRO A 308 31.44 58.67 11.49
CA PRO A 308 32.63 58.13 12.14
C PRO A 308 32.65 56.60 12.17
N GLU A 309 33.82 56.02 11.96
CA GLU A 309 34.13 54.68 12.45
C GLU A 309 34.35 54.76 13.97
N ASP A 310 33.65 53.94 14.74
CA ASP A 310 34.04 53.62 16.11
C ASP A 310 34.08 52.09 16.28
N GLY A 311 35.11 51.61 16.97
CA GLY A 311 35.68 50.29 16.69
C GLY A 311 35.34 49.22 17.72
N GLN A 312 34.48 48.26 17.36
CA GLN A 312 34.43 46.96 18.02
C GLN A 312 34.70 45.83 17.03
N GLN A 313 35.95 45.38 17.00
CA GLN A 313 36.35 44.16 16.28
C GLN A 313 35.78 42.94 17.02
N VAL A 314 34.64 42.43 16.55
CA VAL A 314 34.18 41.08 16.90
C VAL A 314 35.27 40.09 16.44
N PRO A 315 35.76 39.18 17.32
CA PRO A 315 36.88 38.32 16.97
C PRO A 315 36.54 37.43 15.77
N ILE A 316 37.41 37.44 14.77
CA ILE A 316 37.27 36.63 13.55
C ILE A 316 37.22 35.15 13.97
N ARG A 317 36.02 34.57 13.92
CA ARG A 317 35.77 33.17 14.27
C ARG A 317 36.55 32.31 13.29
N ALA A 318 37.64 31.69 13.76
CA ALA A 318 38.54 30.91 12.93
C ALA A 318 37.75 29.90 12.09
N GLN A 319 37.88 30.01 10.76
CA GLN A 319 37.23 29.08 9.84
C GLN A 319 37.79 27.68 10.12
N VAL A 320 36.93 26.77 10.58
CA VAL A 320 37.27 25.36 10.74
C VAL A 320 37.46 24.80 9.34
N ALA A 321 38.71 24.74 8.89
CA ALA A 321 39.07 24.20 7.59
C ALA A 321 38.54 22.75 7.50
N ALA A 322 37.57 22.53 6.61
CA ALA A 322 37.00 21.22 6.39
C ALA A 322 38.13 20.23 6.02
N PRO A 323 38.10 18.97 6.53
CA PRO A 323 39.17 18.01 6.30
C PRO A 323 39.40 17.83 4.80
N ALA A 324 40.66 17.95 4.37
CA ALA A 324 41.05 18.02 2.95
C ALA A 324 40.84 16.68 2.23
N PHE A 325 39.60 16.43 1.83
CA PHE A 325 39.19 15.23 1.10
C PHE A 325 39.76 15.24 -0.33
N ALA A 326 40.52 14.20 -0.67
CA ALA A 326 41.05 14.02 -2.03
C ALA A 326 39.94 13.60 -3.00
N THR A 327 39.60 14.49 -3.94
CA THR A 327 38.58 14.25 -4.97
C THR A 327 39.10 13.32 -6.06
N GLY A 328 38.24 12.42 -6.55
CA GLY A 328 38.60 11.34 -7.46
C GLY A 328 39.25 10.14 -6.75
N LEU A 329 39.32 9.00 -7.45
CA LEU A 329 39.84 7.74 -6.91
C LEU A 329 40.60 6.96 -8.00
N LYS A 330 41.68 6.28 -7.62
CA LYS A 330 42.36 5.29 -8.47
C LYS A 330 42.32 3.93 -7.78
N THR A 331 41.86 2.92 -8.50
CA THR A 331 41.72 1.52 -8.05
C THR A 331 42.29 0.57 -9.10
N SER A 332 42.37 -0.72 -8.78
CA SER A 332 42.62 -1.77 -9.79
C SER A 332 41.46 -1.95 -10.78
N SER A 333 40.21 -1.66 -10.38
CA SER A 333 39.03 -1.75 -11.27
C SER A 333 38.86 -0.55 -12.21
N GLY A 334 39.56 0.56 -11.95
CA GLY A 334 39.56 1.76 -12.79
C GLY A 334 39.95 3.06 -12.06
N ARG A 335 39.99 4.16 -12.84
CA ARG A 335 40.08 5.53 -12.35
C ARG A 335 38.69 6.16 -12.35
N TYR A 336 38.33 6.83 -11.26
CA TYR A 336 37.14 7.67 -11.12
C TYR A 336 37.58 9.12 -10.99
N ASP A 337 36.99 10.01 -11.78
CA ASP A 337 37.43 11.40 -11.89
C ASP A 337 36.52 12.37 -11.09
N PRO A 338 37.08 13.46 -10.52
CA PRO A 338 36.32 14.52 -9.86
C PRO A 338 35.26 15.16 -10.78
N LEU A 339 34.09 15.47 -10.24
CA LEU A 339 32.95 15.98 -11.03
C LEU A 339 33.20 17.36 -11.68
N LYS A 340 34.09 18.19 -11.12
CA LYS A 340 34.48 19.50 -11.69
C LYS A 340 35.60 19.39 -12.73
N ASN A 341 36.30 18.26 -12.84
CA ASN A 341 37.39 18.14 -13.79
C ASN A 341 36.83 18.16 -15.23
N ALA A 342 37.30 19.13 -16.02
CA ALA A 342 36.90 19.30 -17.42
C ALA A 342 37.49 18.20 -18.31
N LEU A 343 36.90 17.01 -18.23
CA LEU A 343 37.17 15.88 -19.11
C LEU A 343 36.79 16.25 -20.57
N PRO A 344 37.55 15.78 -21.59
CA PRO A 344 37.26 16.11 -22.98
C PRO A 344 35.86 15.67 -23.41
N VAL A 345 35.15 16.55 -24.13
CA VAL A 345 33.84 16.22 -24.72
C VAL A 345 34.00 15.02 -25.65
N GLY A 346 33.20 13.98 -25.42
CA GLY A 346 33.25 12.71 -26.13
C GLY A 346 33.99 11.58 -25.40
N ALA A 347 34.79 11.88 -24.36
CA ALA A 347 35.47 10.87 -23.55
C ALA A 347 34.49 10.00 -22.74
N LEU A 348 34.88 8.76 -22.45
CA LEU A 348 34.24 7.91 -21.45
C LEU A 348 34.99 8.04 -20.12
N CYS A 349 34.26 8.07 -19.00
CA CYS A 349 34.84 8.14 -17.66
C CYS A 349 34.00 7.40 -16.62
N ASN A 350 34.62 7.13 -15.47
CA ASN A 350 33.93 6.62 -14.29
C ASN A 350 33.81 7.77 -13.28
N LEU A 351 32.68 7.85 -12.58
CA LEU A 351 32.32 8.94 -11.67
C LEU A 351 31.77 8.36 -10.36
N ILE A 352 32.00 9.05 -9.24
CA ILE A 352 31.38 8.76 -7.95
C ILE A 352 30.90 10.11 -7.40
N GLY A 353 29.65 10.17 -6.92
CA GLY A 353 29.09 11.41 -6.37
C GLY A 353 27.88 11.17 -5.49
N VAL A 354 27.62 12.10 -4.59
CA VAL A 354 26.41 12.13 -3.76
C VAL A 354 25.24 12.61 -4.60
N VAL A 355 24.09 11.96 -4.47
CA VAL A 355 22.88 12.25 -5.24
C VAL A 355 22.10 13.37 -4.57
N VAL A 356 22.00 14.52 -5.25
CA VAL A 356 21.13 15.64 -4.84
C VAL A 356 19.82 15.71 -5.63
N HIS A 357 19.71 14.96 -6.73
CA HIS A 357 18.47 14.79 -7.48
C HIS A 357 18.51 13.50 -8.30
N ALA A 358 17.38 12.77 -8.33
CA ALA A 358 17.11 11.71 -9.29
C ALA A 358 15.64 11.82 -9.72
N SER A 359 15.37 11.73 -11.03
CA SER A 359 14.01 11.64 -11.56
C SER A 359 13.57 10.19 -11.73
N SER A 360 12.29 9.90 -11.53
CA SER A 360 11.71 8.58 -11.86
C SER A 360 11.99 8.19 -13.33
N PRO A 361 12.14 6.88 -13.63
CA PRO A 361 12.21 6.38 -15.00
C PRO A 361 11.03 6.87 -15.86
N SER A 362 11.32 7.50 -16.99
CA SER A 362 10.33 8.07 -17.90
C SER A 362 10.65 7.73 -19.36
N ARG A 363 9.63 7.50 -20.18
CA ARG A 363 9.80 7.17 -21.61
C ARG A 363 9.98 8.45 -22.44
N THR A 364 11.06 8.52 -23.20
CA THR A 364 11.37 9.64 -24.09
C THR A 364 10.52 9.60 -25.36
N ARG A 365 10.57 10.69 -26.16
CA ARG A 365 9.96 10.74 -27.50
C ARG A 365 10.55 9.72 -28.49
N THR A 366 11.75 9.17 -28.24
CA THR A 366 12.34 8.10 -29.06
C THR A 366 11.91 6.69 -28.62
N GLY A 367 11.12 6.58 -27.53
CA GLY A 367 10.66 5.32 -26.97
C GLY A 367 11.64 4.66 -26.00
N ASP A 368 12.86 5.20 -25.87
CA ASP A 368 13.82 4.81 -24.84
C ASP A 368 13.30 5.18 -23.45
N LEU A 369 13.65 4.39 -22.43
CA LEU A 369 13.47 4.77 -21.03
C LEU A 369 14.67 5.60 -20.58
N SER A 370 14.43 6.63 -19.77
CA SER A 370 15.48 7.50 -19.25
C SER A 370 15.24 7.93 -17.81
N CYS A 371 16.33 8.20 -17.09
CA CYS A 371 16.29 9.00 -15.86
C CYS A 371 17.37 10.08 -15.90
N ASN A 372 17.11 11.20 -15.25
CA ASN A 372 18.10 12.22 -14.97
C ASN A 372 18.56 12.12 -13.52
N VAL A 373 19.87 12.11 -13.30
CA VAL A 373 20.48 12.27 -11.97
C VAL A 373 21.37 13.51 -11.93
N LYS A 374 21.56 14.08 -10.74
CA LYS A 374 22.52 15.16 -10.49
C LYS A 374 23.40 14.79 -9.31
N LEU A 375 24.71 14.85 -9.53
CA LEU A 375 25.73 14.42 -8.58
C LEU A 375 26.56 15.62 -8.06
N ILE A 376 27.02 15.51 -6.83
CA ILE A 376 28.01 16.42 -6.23
C ILE A 376 29.14 15.66 -5.54
N ASP A 377 30.28 16.32 -5.46
CA ASP A 377 31.49 15.91 -4.72
C ASP A 377 32.19 17.16 -4.16
N PRO A 378 33.29 17.03 -3.40
CA PRO A 378 34.03 18.18 -2.90
C PRO A 378 34.76 19.00 -3.98
N SER A 379 34.73 18.58 -5.25
CA SER A 379 35.31 19.37 -6.36
C SER A 379 34.30 20.37 -6.91
N ASN A 380 33.04 19.97 -7.12
CA ASN A 380 31.99 20.84 -7.69
C ASN A 380 31.11 21.55 -6.65
N THR A 381 31.28 21.25 -5.36
CA THR A 381 30.56 21.92 -4.26
C THR A 381 31.36 23.08 -3.68
N VAL A 382 30.72 24.24 -3.54
CA VAL A 382 31.28 25.40 -2.81
C VAL A 382 30.48 25.56 -1.51
N VAL A 383 31.15 25.44 -0.37
CA VAL A 383 30.53 25.47 0.97
C VAL A 383 29.85 26.81 1.26
N ASP A 384 30.33 27.90 0.67
CA ASP A 384 29.74 29.24 0.82
C ASP A 384 28.48 29.46 -0.04
N ASN A 385 28.08 28.51 -0.90
CA ASN A 385 26.94 28.65 -1.82
C ASN A 385 26.11 27.35 -1.96
N LEU A 386 25.76 26.74 -0.82
CA LEU A 386 25.00 25.47 -0.74
C LEU A 386 23.58 25.54 -1.31
N ASN A 387 23.05 26.72 -1.61
CA ASN A 387 21.73 26.86 -2.24
C ASN A 387 21.77 26.73 -3.77
N ASN A 388 22.95 26.86 -4.40
CA ASN A 388 23.10 26.84 -5.85
C ASN A 388 24.22 25.88 -6.28
N PHE A 389 24.05 24.60 -5.94
CA PHE A 389 25.02 23.53 -6.22
C PHE A 389 25.44 23.49 -7.70
N GLY A 390 26.75 23.47 -7.95
CA GLY A 390 27.35 23.20 -9.27
C GLY A 390 27.22 21.74 -9.72
N SER A 391 26.04 21.15 -9.52
CA SER A 391 25.80 19.71 -9.64
C SER A 391 26.06 19.19 -11.05
N PHE A 392 26.84 18.12 -11.18
CA PHE A 392 27.11 17.47 -12.45
C PHE A 392 25.89 16.66 -12.88
N GLN A 393 25.29 17.03 -14.01
CA GLN A 393 24.07 16.41 -14.51
C GLN A 393 24.41 15.20 -15.39
N ILE A 394 23.70 14.08 -15.20
CA ILE A 394 23.85 12.87 -16.03
C ILE A 394 22.46 12.41 -16.50
N ASN A 395 22.33 12.13 -17.80
CA ASN A 395 21.15 11.49 -18.38
C ASN A 395 21.46 10.03 -18.69
N CYS A 396 20.74 9.11 -18.06
CA CYS A 396 20.89 7.67 -18.21
C CYS A 396 19.78 7.12 -19.11
N PHE A 397 20.09 6.18 -20.01
CA PHE A 397 19.14 5.64 -20.99
C PHE A 397 19.16 4.10 -21.04
N THR A 398 18.00 3.48 -21.25
CA THR A 398 17.83 2.04 -21.50
C THR A 398 16.66 1.77 -22.46
N LYS A 399 16.59 0.57 -23.05
CA LYS A 399 15.49 0.18 -23.97
C LYS A 399 14.53 -0.85 -23.39
N GLN A 400 15.03 -1.85 -22.65
CA GLN A 400 14.20 -2.92 -22.10
C GLN A 400 13.53 -2.52 -20.76
N HIS A 401 14.31 -2.36 -19.69
CA HIS A 401 13.79 -2.43 -18.32
C HIS A 401 14.04 -1.14 -17.50
N PRO A 402 13.03 -0.52 -16.86
CA PRO A 402 13.26 0.66 -16.00
C PRO A 402 14.09 0.36 -14.75
N GLN A 403 14.17 -0.90 -14.31
CA GLN A 403 15.03 -1.40 -13.24
C GLN A 403 16.53 -1.24 -13.55
N TRP A 404 16.91 -1.24 -14.84
CA TRP A 404 18.29 -1.04 -15.29
C TRP A 404 18.75 0.43 -15.24
N LEU A 405 17.85 1.37 -14.98
CA LEU A 405 18.21 2.76 -14.69
C LEU A 405 18.55 2.91 -13.20
N PRO A 406 19.54 3.74 -12.84
CA PRO A 406 19.85 4.02 -11.44
C PRO A 406 18.66 4.72 -10.76
N GLN A 407 18.21 4.16 -9.64
CA GLN A 407 17.17 4.72 -8.77
C GLN A 407 17.69 4.99 -7.34
N PRO A 408 18.64 5.92 -7.17
CA PRO A 408 19.12 6.37 -5.86
C PRO A 408 18.17 7.36 -5.20
N LYS A 409 18.23 7.43 -3.87
CA LYS A 409 17.59 8.45 -3.04
C LYS A 409 18.53 9.65 -2.85
N PHE A 410 17.97 10.77 -2.41
CA PHE A 410 18.75 11.92 -1.94
C PHE A 410 19.74 11.51 -0.83
N GLY A 411 20.99 11.97 -0.92
CA GLY A 411 22.05 11.65 0.04
C GLY A 411 22.71 10.28 -0.10
N GLU A 412 22.22 9.38 -0.98
CA GLU A 412 22.97 8.17 -1.35
C GLU A 412 24.12 8.50 -2.30
N VAL A 413 25.15 7.64 -2.33
CA VAL A 413 26.30 7.78 -3.23
C VAL A 413 26.10 6.91 -4.46
N LEU A 414 26.10 7.51 -5.65
CA LEU A 414 26.01 6.80 -6.92
C LEU A 414 27.42 6.60 -7.50
N ILE A 415 27.73 5.35 -7.83
CA ILE A 415 28.94 4.92 -8.54
C ILE A 415 28.54 4.67 -9.99
N MET A 416 29.26 5.23 -10.95
CA MET A 416 29.00 5.06 -12.39
C MET A 416 30.27 4.77 -13.17
N ARG A 417 30.15 3.95 -14.21
CA ARG A 417 31.21 3.61 -15.16
C ARG A 417 30.80 3.94 -16.59
N ASP A 418 31.80 4.18 -17.43
CA ASP A 418 31.67 4.38 -18.87
C ASP A 418 30.60 5.42 -19.27
N VAL A 419 30.48 6.47 -18.45
CA VAL A 419 29.65 7.65 -18.72
C VAL A 419 30.34 8.49 -19.79
N LYS A 420 29.63 8.82 -20.86
CA LYS A 420 30.18 9.68 -21.93
C LYS A 420 30.00 11.15 -21.57
N ILE A 421 31.08 11.91 -21.58
CA ILE A 421 31.04 13.37 -21.42
C ILE A 421 30.49 14.00 -22.70
N SER A 422 29.55 14.93 -22.53
CA SER A 422 28.91 15.70 -23.59
C SER A 422 28.84 17.18 -23.21
N ASN A 423 28.59 18.05 -24.18
CA ASN A 423 28.28 19.45 -23.95
C ASN A 423 26.90 19.73 -24.58
N HIS A 424 25.96 20.22 -23.77
CA HIS A 424 24.62 20.59 -24.19
C HIS A 424 24.34 22.03 -23.77
N GLN A 425 24.09 22.91 -24.75
CA GLN A 425 23.83 24.34 -24.55
C GLN A 425 24.92 25.06 -23.71
N GLY A 426 26.19 24.66 -23.89
CA GLY A 426 27.34 25.20 -23.16
C GLY A 426 27.66 24.47 -21.85
N ASN A 427 26.74 23.66 -21.32
CA ASN A 427 26.93 22.93 -20.07
C ASN A 427 27.53 21.54 -20.31
N THR A 428 28.63 21.22 -19.63
CA THR A 428 29.19 19.87 -19.59
C THR A 428 28.29 18.93 -18.79
N MET A 429 27.95 17.77 -19.35
CA MET A 429 27.07 16.78 -18.73
C MET A 429 27.45 15.36 -19.11
N GLY A 430 27.03 14.38 -18.30
CA GLY A 430 27.20 12.96 -18.59
C GLY A 430 26.03 12.36 -19.39
N ILE A 431 26.34 11.38 -20.24
CA ILE A 431 25.35 10.53 -20.92
C ILE A 431 25.70 9.07 -20.64
N GLY A 432 24.82 8.38 -19.92
CA GLY A 432 24.89 6.94 -19.67
C GLY A 432 24.17 6.16 -20.75
N TYR A 433 24.91 5.44 -21.59
CA TYR A 433 24.36 4.64 -22.70
C TYR A 433 24.00 3.22 -22.26
N LYS A 434 22.83 2.75 -22.74
CA LYS A 434 22.20 1.45 -22.42
C LYS A 434 23.07 0.19 -22.57
N ASP A 435 24.14 0.30 -23.35
CA ASP A 435 25.03 -0.77 -23.81
C ASP A 435 26.44 -0.69 -23.19
N LYS A 436 26.68 0.29 -22.30
CA LYS A 436 28.01 0.59 -21.74
C LYS A 436 27.99 1.04 -20.28
N MET A 437 27.02 1.87 -19.91
CA MET A 437 26.93 2.44 -18.57
C MET A 437 26.64 1.35 -17.53
N GLN A 438 27.61 1.09 -16.65
CA GLN A 438 27.38 0.31 -15.44
C GLN A 438 27.27 1.23 -14.22
N TRP A 439 26.48 0.85 -13.22
CA TRP A 439 26.30 1.66 -12.01
C TRP A 439 26.01 0.81 -10.76
N ALA A 440 26.24 1.41 -9.59
CA ALA A 440 25.91 0.83 -8.28
C ALA A 440 25.54 1.95 -7.29
N ILE A 441 24.69 1.66 -6.31
CA ILE A 441 24.28 2.64 -5.29
C ILE A 441 24.85 2.22 -3.93
N TYR A 442 25.63 3.08 -3.29
CA TYR A 442 26.06 2.90 -1.90
C TYR A 442 25.10 3.66 -0.98
N CYS A 443 24.54 2.94 0.00
CA CYS A 443 23.52 3.45 0.92
C CYS A 443 24.14 3.72 2.31
N PRO A 444 24.40 5.00 2.69
CA PRO A 444 25.19 5.31 3.88
C PRO A 444 24.59 4.77 5.18
N THR A 445 23.26 4.82 5.31
CA THR A 445 22.52 4.37 6.50
C THR A 445 22.61 2.86 6.77
N THR A 446 22.99 2.06 5.77
CA THR A 446 23.14 0.60 5.90
C THR A 446 24.58 0.13 5.73
N GLY A 447 25.51 1.02 5.35
CA GLY A 447 26.88 0.70 5.00
C GLY A 447 27.04 -0.23 3.78
N LYS A 448 25.96 -0.51 3.03
CA LYS A 448 25.91 -1.53 1.98
C LYS A 448 25.72 -0.94 0.59
N VAL A 449 26.28 -1.64 -0.40
CA VAL A 449 25.99 -1.41 -1.83
C VAL A 449 24.71 -2.15 -2.19
N ARG A 450 23.78 -1.47 -2.86
CA ARG A 450 22.52 -2.02 -3.36
C ARG A 450 22.41 -1.86 -4.88
N ARG A 451 21.75 -2.82 -5.52
CA ARG A 451 21.21 -2.71 -6.88
C ARG A 451 19.81 -2.06 -6.82
N SER A 452 19.17 -1.82 -7.97
CA SER A 452 17.70 -1.66 -7.99
C SER A 452 17.05 -2.99 -7.61
N ASP A 453 15.81 -2.96 -7.12
CA ASP A 453 15.00 -4.17 -7.10
C ASP A 453 14.73 -4.61 -8.55
N LEU A 454 15.02 -5.87 -8.85
CA LEU A 454 14.93 -6.43 -10.20
C LEU A 454 13.54 -6.98 -10.49
N GLY A 455 12.84 -7.53 -9.48
CA GLY A 455 11.70 -8.40 -9.72
C GLY A 455 12.04 -9.51 -10.72
N ASP A 456 11.26 -9.63 -11.80
CA ASP A 456 11.46 -10.62 -12.87
C ASP A 456 12.48 -10.19 -13.96
N VAL A 457 13.24 -9.10 -13.76
CA VAL A 457 14.18 -8.56 -14.74
C VAL A 457 15.55 -9.27 -14.67
N PRO A 458 16.15 -9.69 -15.81
CA PRO A 458 17.45 -10.33 -15.81
C PRO A 458 18.59 -9.39 -15.39
N GLU A 459 19.61 -9.96 -14.72
CA GLU A 459 20.84 -9.24 -14.33
C GLU A 459 21.69 -8.83 -15.53
N SER A 460 21.64 -9.59 -16.63
CA SER A 460 22.35 -9.34 -17.87
C SER A 460 21.55 -9.82 -19.09
N GLU A 461 21.80 -9.23 -20.25
CA GLU A 461 21.23 -9.67 -21.52
C GLU A 461 22.33 -9.66 -22.60
N GLY A 462 22.26 -10.58 -23.55
CA GLY A 462 23.17 -10.57 -24.70
C GLY A 462 22.90 -9.37 -25.59
N ALA A 463 23.92 -8.53 -25.82
CA ALA A 463 23.86 -7.49 -26.83
C ALA A 463 23.42 -8.10 -28.19
N ASP A 464 22.68 -7.32 -28.98
CA ASP A 464 22.19 -7.71 -30.32
C ASP A 464 21.47 -9.07 -30.35
N GLN A 465 20.29 -9.11 -29.72
CA GLN A 465 19.31 -10.21 -29.77
C GLN A 465 19.85 -11.57 -29.29
N GLY A 466 20.75 -11.56 -28.29
CA GLY A 466 21.27 -12.77 -27.66
C GLY A 466 22.50 -13.39 -28.33
N PHE A 467 23.03 -12.80 -29.42
CA PHE A 467 24.22 -13.30 -30.11
C PHE A 467 25.52 -12.52 -29.80
N GLY A 468 25.43 -11.41 -29.07
CA GLY A 468 26.57 -10.61 -28.61
C GLY A 468 26.94 -10.83 -27.14
N TYR A 469 27.94 -10.06 -26.69
CA TYR A 469 28.44 -10.06 -25.31
C TYR A 469 27.31 -9.82 -24.29
N GLN A 470 27.29 -10.60 -23.20
CA GLN A 470 26.34 -10.38 -22.11
C GLN A 470 26.67 -9.08 -21.37
N PHE A 471 25.85 -8.06 -21.58
CA PHE A 471 25.96 -6.79 -20.88
C PHE A 471 25.13 -6.81 -19.60
N SER A 472 25.71 -6.34 -18.50
CA SER A 472 24.99 -6.02 -17.26
C SER A 472 25.20 -4.53 -16.93
N PRO A 473 24.12 -3.77 -16.66
CA PRO A 473 24.22 -2.40 -16.16
C PRO A 473 24.61 -2.34 -14.68
N PHE A 474 24.68 -3.48 -13.97
CA PHE A 474 24.95 -3.52 -12.54
C PHE A 474 26.45 -3.70 -12.27
N PHE A 475 27.07 -2.67 -11.71
CA PHE A 475 28.46 -2.74 -11.28
C PHE A 475 28.56 -3.38 -9.89
N GLN A 476 29.65 -4.13 -9.65
CA GLN A 476 30.02 -4.60 -8.32
C GLN A 476 31.33 -3.90 -7.91
N PRO A 477 31.27 -2.86 -7.06
CA PRO A 477 32.44 -2.08 -6.67
C PRO A 477 33.38 -2.89 -5.77
N ASP A 478 34.68 -2.62 -5.92
CA ASP A 478 35.70 -3.15 -5.03
C ASP A 478 35.75 -2.42 -3.68
N GLU A 479 36.44 -3.02 -2.73
CA GLU A 479 36.63 -2.52 -1.37
C GLU A 479 37.24 -1.10 -1.30
N ALA A 480 38.08 -0.70 -2.26
CA ALA A 480 38.63 0.66 -2.30
C ALA A 480 37.57 1.69 -2.76
N VAL A 481 36.70 1.30 -3.71
CA VAL A 481 35.52 2.11 -4.08
C VAL A 481 34.54 2.23 -2.91
N ILE A 482 34.27 1.16 -2.17
CA ILE A 482 33.35 1.18 -1.01
C ILE A 482 33.87 2.11 0.09
N ARG A 483 35.16 2.03 0.45
CA ARG A 483 35.80 2.96 1.40
C ARG A 483 35.78 4.42 0.94
N TYR A 484 35.80 4.67 -0.37
CA TYR A 484 35.66 6.02 -0.91
C TYR A 484 34.24 6.55 -0.75
N CYS A 485 33.23 5.70 -1.01
CA CYS A 485 31.82 6.04 -0.85
C CYS A 485 31.45 6.33 0.62
N LEU A 486 32.02 5.58 1.58
CA LEU A 486 31.90 5.86 3.02
C LEU A 486 32.36 7.30 3.33
N LYS A 487 33.63 7.62 3.02
CA LYS A 487 34.20 8.95 3.29
C LYS A 487 33.48 10.09 2.57
N LEU A 488 32.91 9.82 1.39
CA LEU A 488 32.12 10.79 0.64
C LEU A 488 30.75 11.03 1.29
N ALA A 489 30.17 10.01 1.92
CA ALA A 489 28.96 10.15 2.73
C ALA A 489 29.25 10.89 4.05
N ASP A 490 30.38 10.61 4.71
CA ASP A 490 30.83 11.36 5.90
C ASP A 490 30.96 12.87 5.59
N TRP A 491 31.61 13.20 4.47
CA TRP A 491 31.68 14.58 3.96
C TRP A 491 30.30 15.20 3.72
N TRP A 492 29.35 14.45 3.15
CA TRP A 492 27.99 14.95 2.91
C TRP A 492 27.24 15.23 4.21
N LEU A 493 27.40 14.38 5.23
CA LEU A 493 26.81 14.60 6.55
C LEU A 493 27.37 15.87 7.20
N ASP A 494 28.67 16.15 7.05
CA ASP A 494 29.26 17.42 7.50
C ASP A 494 28.74 18.62 6.69
N VAL A 495 28.53 18.50 5.38
CA VAL A 495 27.93 19.57 4.55
C VAL A 495 26.47 19.83 4.94
N GLU A 496 25.65 18.80 5.17
CA GLU A 496 24.29 18.96 5.69
C GLU A 496 24.27 19.60 7.09
N LYS A 497 25.20 19.20 7.96
CA LYS A 497 25.36 19.74 9.30
C LYS A 497 25.77 21.21 9.26
N GLN A 498 26.67 21.59 8.37
CA GLN A 498 27.02 23.00 8.12
C GLN A 498 25.84 23.79 7.55
N ARG A 499 25.08 23.24 6.59
CA ARG A 499 23.84 23.85 6.07
C ARG A 499 22.81 24.11 7.17
N LYS A 500 22.62 23.14 8.08
CA LYS A 500 21.73 23.27 9.26
C LYS A 500 22.29 24.29 10.27
N ALA A 501 23.60 24.34 10.49
CA ALA A 501 24.25 25.24 11.45
C ALA A 501 24.44 26.70 10.98
N ILE A 502 24.45 26.94 9.67
CA ILE A 502 24.36 28.28 9.07
C ILE A 502 22.93 28.85 9.24
N GLY A 503 21.97 28.00 9.61
CA GLY A 503 20.55 28.30 9.70
C GLY A 503 19.87 28.16 8.35
N GLU A 504 18.61 27.75 8.35
CA GLU A 504 17.76 27.88 7.16
C GLU A 504 17.36 29.34 7.00
N VAL A 505 18.31 30.15 6.52
CA VAL A 505 18.07 31.54 6.14
C VAL A 505 17.17 31.53 4.91
N HIS A 506 15.85 31.53 5.15
CA HIS A 506 14.86 31.87 4.16
C HIS A 506 15.29 33.19 3.50
N GLN A 507 15.46 33.16 2.18
CA GLN A 507 16.11 34.23 1.44
C GLN A 507 15.17 35.43 1.25
N VAL A 508 14.93 36.15 2.34
CA VAL A 508 14.35 37.50 2.31
C VAL A 508 15.26 38.35 1.42
N GLY A 509 14.67 38.97 0.40
CA GLY A 509 15.42 39.49 -0.75
C GLY A 509 16.38 40.63 -0.41
N GLY A 510 17.66 40.30 -0.16
CA GLY A 510 18.76 41.26 -0.16
C GLY A 510 19.14 41.65 -1.59
N THR A 511 18.98 42.93 -1.93
CA THR A 511 19.26 43.48 -3.26
C THR A 511 20.77 43.63 -3.51
N ASN A 512 21.40 42.59 -4.05
CA ASN A 512 22.72 42.71 -4.66
C ASN A 512 22.59 43.06 -6.14
N GLU A 513 22.77 44.33 -6.48
CA GLU A 513 22.83 44.83 -7.87
C GLU A 513 24.14 44.39 -8.55
N GLY A 514 24.22 43.10 -8.91
CA GLY A 514 25.45 42.42 -9.32
C GLY A 514 25.37 41.70 -10.67
N LEU A 515 24.99 42.42 -11.73
CA LEU A 515 25.20 42.10 -13.16
C LEU A 515 25.29 40.59 -13.52
N SER A 516 24.17 39.88 -13.37
CA SER A 516 23.97 38.52 -13.90
C SER A 516 22.87 38.55 -14.96
N VAL A 517 23.23 38.35 -16.24
CA VAL A 517 22.36 38.64 -17.40
C VAL A 517 21.35 37.51 -17.71
N HIS A 518 21.21 36.54 -16.81
CA HIS A 518 20.21 35.46 -16.90
C HIS A 518 19.37 35.38 -15.63
N ASP A 519 18.48 36.37 -15.46
CA ASP A 519 17.33 36.28 -14.56
C ASP A 519 16.37 35.18 -15.05
N GLN A 520 16.66 33.93 -14.66
CA GLN A 520 15.72 32.83 -14.77
C GLN A 520 14.61 33.07 -13.75
N SER A 521 13.61 33.87 -14.16
CA SER A 521 12.53 34.40 -13.33
C SER A 521 12.06 33.38 -12.28
N GLN A 522 12.51 33.56 -11.04
CA GLN A 522 12.27 32.57 -9.98
C GLN A 522 10.76 32.41 -9.79
N ARG A 523 10.28 31.16 -9.79
CA ARG A 523 8.87 30.85 -9.51
C ARG A 523 8.49 31.47 -8.17
N LYS A 524 7.42 32.26 -8.16
CA LYS A 524 6.94 32.98 -6.97
C LYS A 524 5.67 32.31 -6.45
N HIS A 525 5.49 32.39 -5.14
CA HIS A 525 4.18 32.17 -4.53
C HIS A 525 3.20 33.23 -5.05
N LYS A 526 1.96 32.82 -5.33
CA LYS A 526 0.89 33.68 -5.83
C LYS A 526 -0.44 33.32 -5.15
N LEU A 527 -1.23 34.36 -4.91
CA LEU A 527 -2.64 34.26 -4.59
C LEU A 527 -3.43 33.83 -5.84
N ILE A 528 -4.61 33.22 -5.67
CA ILE A 528 -5.48 32.82 -6.77
C ILE A 528 -5.90 34.05 -7.60
N SER A 529 -6.17 35.19 -6.95
CA SER A 529 -6.41 36.49 -7.59
C SER A 529 -5.26 37.01 -8.45
N GLU A 530 -4.02 36.66 -8.12
CA GLU A 530 -2.82 37.11 -8.84
C GLU A 530 -2.33 36.11 -9.91
N ALA A 531 -2.94 34.92 -9.98
CA ALA A 531 -2.52 33.84 -10.86
C ALA A 531 -3.27 33.87 -12.20
N GLY A 532 -2.54 33.73 -13.31
CA GLY A 532 -3.10 33.77 -14.66
C GLY A 532 -2.15 33.17 -15.70
N PRO A 533 -2.62 32.79 -16.91
CA PRO A 533 -1.84 31.97 -17.84
C PRO A 533 -0.63 32.69 -18.45
N HIS A 534 -0.61 34.03 -18.34
CA HIS A 534 0.44 34.92 -18.82
C HIS A 534 1.45 35.32 -17.73
N VAL A 535 1.25 34.91 -16.47
CA VAL A 535 2.17 35.23 -15.36
C VAL A 535 3.50 34.50 -15.56
N PRO A 536 4.67 35.17 -15.49
CA PRO A 536 5.96 34.50 -15.65
C PRO A 536 6.17 33.37 -14.62
N PRO A 537 6.74 32.22 -15.02
CA PRO A 537 7.43 31.98 -16.29
C PRO A 537 6.56 31.49 -17.46
N SER A 538 5.32 31.01 -17.25
CA SER A 538 4.36 30.56 -18.31
C SER A 538 3.00 30.13 -17.73
N GLY A 539 2.47 30.93 -16.80
CA GLY A 539 1.33 30.60 -15.95
C GLY A 539 1.67 29.65 -14.79
N TYR A 540 2.95 29.33 -14.57
CA TYR A 540 3.38 28.49 -13.44
C TYR A 540 3.53 29.32 -12.16
N PHE A 541 2.99 28.83 -11.06
CA PHE A 541 3.04 29.46 -9.74
C PHE A 541 3.09 28.42 -8.62
N ASP A 542 3.52 28.86 -7.44
CA ASP A 542 3.32 28.13 -6.19
C ASP A 542 2.15 28.80 -5.44
N CYS A 543 1.35 28.04 -4.70
CA CYS A 543 0.26 28.59 -3.89
C CYS A 543 0.09 27.84 -2.56
N THR A 544 -0.65 28.45 -1.64
CA THR A 544 -1.06 27.88 -0.36
C THR A 544 -2.57 27.98 -0.29
N VAL A 545 -3.24 26.84 -0.09
CA VAL A 545 -4.70 26.71 -0.29
C VAL A 545 -5.33 25.76 0.74
N GLU A 546 -6.63 25.92 0.96
CA GLU A 546 -7.51 24.95 1.61
C GLU A 546 -8.24 24.10 0.57
N VAL A 547 -8.41 22.80 0.85
CA VAL A 547 -9.17 21.87 0.01
C VAL A 547 -10.66 21.90 0.38
N LEU A 548 -11.51 22.22 -0.59
CA LEU A 548 -12.96 22.28 -0.41
C LEU A 548 -13.66 21.01 -0.92
N HIS A 549 -13.18 20.45 -2.04
CA HIS A 549 -13.74 19.23 -2.63
C HIS A 549 -12.71 18.53 -3.54
N GLY A 550 -12.92 17.24 -3.81
CA GLY A 550 -12.11 16.48 -4.75
C GLY A 550 -12.83 15.23 -5.26
N HIS A 551 -12.63 14.88 -6.53
CA HIS A 551 -13.11 13.62 -7.10
C HIS A 551 -12.27 13.14 -8.29
N MET A 552 -12.22 11.83 -8.48
CA MET A 552 -11.72 11.19 -9.68
C MET A 552 -12.73 11.36 -10.84
N ASN A 553 -12.23 11.61 -12.06
CA ASN A 553 -13.04 11.64 -13.28
C ASN A 553 -12.84 10.35 -14.08
N ASP A 554 -13.80 9.98 -14.94
CA ASP A 554 -13.79 8.75 -15.76
C ASP A 554 -12.55 8.59 -16.66
N ASN A 555 -11.82 9.68 -16.92
CA ASN A 555 -10.60 9.72 -17.72
C ASN A 555 -9.30 9.57 -16.91
N GLY A 556 -9.38 9.29 -15.60
CA GLY A 556 -8.23 9.15 -14.70
C GLY A 556 -7.62 10.48 -14.20
N VAL A 557 -8.23 11.63 -14.53
CA VAL A 557 -7.83 12.94 -14.02
C VAL A 557 -8.55 13.21 -12.71
N TYR A 558 -7.85 13.65 -11.68
CA TYR A 558 -8.50 14.07 -10.43
C TYR A 558 -8.80 15.58 -10.48
N SER A 559 -10.06 15.96 -10.24
CA SER A 559 -10.46 17.36 -10.13
C SER A 559 -10.49 17.75 -8.65
N LEU A 560 -9.58 18.62 -8.25
CA LEU A 560 -9.47 19.19 -6.91
C LEU A 560 -10.05 20.62 -6.93
N TYR A 561 -10.80 21.00 -5.91
CA TYR A 561 -11.37 22.33 -5.75
C TYR A 561 -10.80 22.95 -4.47
N VAL A 562 -10.15 24.10 -4.63
CA VAL A 562 -9.36 24.75 -3.57
C VAL A 562 -9.66 26.24 -3.49
N THR A 563 -9.41 26.84 -2.32
CA THR A 563 -9.45 28.30 -2.16
C THR A 563 -8.27 28.79 -1.33
N ASP A 564 -7.85 30.03 -1.57
CA ASP A 564 -6.99 30.81 -0.69
C ASP A 564 -7.72 32.04 -0.13
N TYR A 565 -9.06 32.08 -0.25
CA TYR A 565 -9.93 33.21 0.08
C TYR A 565 -9.59 34.49 -0.69
N THR A 566 -9.27 34.37 -1.99
CA THR A 566 -9.17 35.50 -2.93
C THR A 566 -10.00 35.27 -4.19
N VAL A 567 -10.62 36.33 -4.73
CA VAL A 567 -11.45 36.29 -5.94
C VAL A 567 -10.59 36.48 -7.20
N ASN A 568 -10.90 35.73 -8.25
CA ASN A 568 -10.33 35.94 -9.59
C ASN A 568 -11.46 36.00 -10.63
N GLU A 569 -11.68 37.15 -11.25
CA GLU A 569 -12.79 37.43 -12.16
C GLU A 569 -12.85 36.52 -13.41
N ALA A 570 -11.77 35.80 -13.74
CA ALA A 570 -11.72 34.86 -14.86
C ALA A 570 -12.07 33.41 -14.47
N ILE A 571 -12.27 33.11 -13.18
CA ILE A 571 -12.77 31.82 -12.68
C ILE A 571 -14.30 31.77 -12.82
N THR A 572 -14.85 30.59 -13.12
CA THR A 572 -16.31 30.38 -13.12
C THR A 572 -16.80 30.06 -11.70
N PRO A 573 -17.79 30.78 -11.15
CA PRO A 573 -18.36 30.46 -9.85
C PRO A 573 -18.88 29.03 -9.78
N VAL A 574 -18.49 28.29 -8.73
CA VAL A 574 -18.86 26.87 -8.56
C VAL A 574 -20.32 26.72 -8.13
N GLN A 575 -21.15 26.15 -9.01
CA GLN A 575 -22.58 25.91 -8.80
C GLN A 575 -22.89 24.53 -8.19
N ALA A 576 -22.10 24.09 -7.21
CA ALA A 576 -22.24 22.77 -6.59
C ALA A 576 -22.80 22.85 -5.17
N GLU A 577 -23.65 21.91 -4.78
CA GLU A 577 -24.34 21.88 -3.46
C GLU A 577 -23.39 21.87 -2.25
N TRP A 578 -22.14 21.45 -2.42
CA TRP A 578 -21.11 21.49 -1.36
C TRP A 578 -20.42 22.85 -1.21
N CYS A 579 -20.64 23.80 -2.11
CA CYS A 579 -19.97 25.10 -2.13
C CYS A 579 -20.92 26.22 -1.65
N PRO A 580 -20.63 26.92 -0.54
CA PRO A 580 -21.40 28.08 -0.12
C PRO A 580 -21.43 29.15 -1.21
N ALA A 581 -22.59 29.81 -1.39
CA ALA A 581 -22.79 30.76 -2.48
C ALA A 581 -21.83 31.97 -2.41
N GLY A 582 -21.48 32.43 -1.20
CA GLY A 582 -20.48 33.49 -0.96
C GLY A 582 -19.01 33.06 -1.05
N LEU A 583 -18.75 31.79 -1.38
CA LEU A 583 -17.40 31.25 -1.63
C LEU A 583 -17.21 30.87 -3.10
N ALA A 584 -18.29 30.71 -3.88
CA ALA A 584 -18.28 30.09 -5.21
C ALA A 584 -17.29 30.71 -6.22
N ASP A 585 -17.10 32.02 -6.17
CA ASP A 585 -16.18 32.86 -6.95
C ASP A 585 -14.73 32.90 -6.40
N HIS A 586 -14.50 32.36 -5.21
CA HIS A 586 -13.19 32.19 -4.58
C HIS A 586 -12.58 30.78 -4.80
N VAL A 587 -13.26 29.88 -5.54
CA VAL A 587 -12.85 28.47 -5.71
C VAL A 587 -12.13 28.21 -7.04
N LEU A 588 -10.85 27.87 -6.98
CA LEU A 588 -10.08 27.38 -8.12
C LEU A 588 -10.26 25.87 -8.29
N LYS A 589 -10.75 25.43 -9.46
CA LYS A 589 -10.60 24.05 -9.93
C LYS A 589 -9.15 23.83 -10.39
N ILE A 590 -8.50 22.78 -9.89
CA ILE A 590 -7.20 22.28 -10.34
C ILE A 590 -7.38 20.85 -10.87
N GLU A 591 -6.96 20.61 -12.10
CA GLU A 591 -6.86 19.26 -12.66
C GLU A 591 -5.49 18.64 -12.33
N ALA A 592 -5.46 17.56 -11.56
CA ALA A 592 -4.27 16.76 -11.30
C ALA A 592 -4.15 15.60 -12.30
N TRP A 593 -2.97 15.49 -12.89
CA TRP A 593 -2.61 14.55 -13.95
C TRP A 593 -1.39 13.73 -13.56
N ASP A 594 -1.23 12.56 -14.19
CA ASP A 594 -0.07 11.68 -14.05
C ASP A 594 0.23 11.39 -12.56
N ALA A 595 1.50 11.48 -12.15
CA ALA A 595 1.94 11.24 -10.79
C ALA A 595 1.27 12.15 -9.74
N ALA A 596 0.78 13.34 -10.10
CA ALA A 596 0.08 14.22 -9.14
C ALA A 596 -1.24 13.61 -8.64
N VAL A 597 -1.88 12.73 -9.41
CA VAL A 597 -3.14 12.06 -9.02
C VAL A 597 -2.98 11.29 -7.70
N GLU A 598 -1.90 10.51 -7.57
CA GLU A 598 -1.62 9.67 -6.39
C GLU A 598 -1.56 10.50 -5.10
N VAL A 599 -0.94 11.67 -5.15
CA VAL A 599 -0.81 12.56 -3.99
C VAL A 599 -2.11 13.31 -3.73
N VAL A 600 -2.75 13.83 -4.80
CA VAL A 600 -3.97 14.63 -4.66
C VAL A 600 -5.17 13.79 -4.20
N GLN A 601 -5.20 12.49 -4.47
CA GLN A 601 -6.16 11.55 -3.88
C GLN A 601 -6.04 11.39 -2.35
N THR A 602 -4.90 11.76 -1.76
CA THR A 602 -4.70 11.74 -0.28
C THR A 602 -5.00 13.09 0.38
N MET A 603 -5.52 14.06 -0.38
CA MET A 603 -5.88 15.39 0.13
C MET A 603 -7.30 15.41 0.67
N PHE A 604 -7.47 15.68 1.97
CA PHE A 604 -8.77 15.70 2.62
C PHE A 604 -9.42 17.10 2.62
N VAL A 605 -10.75 17.14 2.58
CA VAL A 605 -11.53 18.37 2.71
C VAL A 605 -11.31 19.02 4.09
N GLY A 606 -11.17 20.35 4.08
CA GLY A 606 -10.89 21.18 5.25
C GLY A 606 -9.40 21.25 5.65
N GLU A 607 -8.51 20.60 4.89
CA GLU A 607 -7.06 20.61 5.16
C GLU A 607 -6.30 21.54 4.23
N TYR A 608 -5.14 22.01 4.71
CA TYR A 608 -4.35 23.06 4.08
C TYR A 608 -3.09 22.49 3.44
N TYR A 609 -2.71 23.01 2.27
CA TYR A 609 -1.59 22.50 1.49
C TYR A 609 -0.84 23.63 0.78
N SER A 610 0.49 23.51 0.73
CA SER A 610 1.33 24.24 -0.21
C SER A 610 1.49 23.40 -1.48
N ILE A 611 0.98 23.92 -2.60
CA ILE A 611 1.06 23.29 -3.93
C ILE A 611 2.09 24.07 -4.75
N LYS A 612 3.17 23.41 -5.16
CA LYS A 612 4.26 24.05 -5.92
C LYS A 612 4.23 23.64 -7.39
N ASN A 613 4.61 24.56 -8.27
CA ASN A 613 4.64 24.41 -9.72
C ASN A 613 3.27 24.03 -10.34
N ALA A 614 2.17 24.50 -9.73
CA ALA A 614 0.86 24.50 -10.38
C ALA A 614 0.89 25.42 -11.61
N ARG A 615 0.07 25.13 -12.63
CA ARG A 615 -0.02 25.95 -13.84
C ARG A 615 -1.44 26.43 -14.10
N MET A 616 -1.63 27.75 -14.15
CA MET A 616 -2.88 28.34 -14.59
C MET A 616 -3.01 28.26 -16.11
N LYS A 617 -4.17 27.82 -16.60
CA LYS A 617 -4.54 27.76 -18.02
C LYS A 617 -5.98 28.24 -18.23
N PHE A 618 -6.34 28.52 -19.48
CA PHE A 618 -7.75 28.49 -19.87
C PHE A 618 -8.15 27.05 -20.21
N SER A 619 -9.34 26.67 -19.75
CA SER A 619 -10.06 25.45 -20.14
C SER A 619 -10.53 25.52 -21.59
N GLN A 620 -10.99 24.40 -22.16
CA GLN A 620 -11.64 24.40 -23.48
C GLN A 620 -12.94 25.22 -23.51
N GLY A 621 -13.54 25.52 -22.35
CA GLY A 621 -14.69 26.43 -22.22
C GLY A 621 -14.33 27.91 -22.18
N GLY A 622 -13.04 28.27 -22.18
CA GLY A 622 -12.55 29.65 -22.05
C GLY A 622 -12.40 30.14 -20.61
N TYR A 623 -12.82 29.37 -19.62
CA TYR A 623 -12.73 29.70 -18.19
C TYR A 623 -11.36 29.35 -17.59
N LEU A 624 -10.93 30.08 -16.57
CA LEU A 624 -9.65 29.86 -15.90
C LEU A 624 -9.67 28.59 -15.02
N GLU A 625 -8.63 27.75 -15.14
CA GLU A 625 -8.45 26.57 -14.28
C GLU A 625 -6.96 26.25 -14.06
N GLY A 626 -6.65 25.59 -12.94
CA GLY A 626 -5.32 25.09 -12.64
C GLY A 626 -5.03 23.72 -13.26
N LYS A 627 -3.75 23.42 -13.45
CA LYS A 627 -3.23 22.09 -13.81
C LYS A 627 -2.01 21.74 -12.96
N LEU A 628 -1.96 20.50 -12.49
CA LEU A 628 -0.85 19.94 -11.72
C LEU A 628 -0.42 18.59 -12.32
N ASN A 629 0.89 18.38 -12.51
CA ASN A 629 1.46 17.11 -13.02
C ASN A 629 2.57 16.54 -12.11
N GLU A 630 3.05 17.33 -11.14
CA GLU A 630 4.16 16.95 -10.28
C GLU A 630 3.69 16.73 -8.84
N GLN A 631 4.31 15.78 -8.14
CA GLN A 631 4.04 15.43 -6.72
C GLN A 631 4.59 16.47 -5.72
N LYS A 632 4.58 17.76 -6.07
CA LYS A 632 5.14 18.85 -5.25
C LYS A 632 4.07 19.50 -4.37
N VAL A 633 3.39 18.67 -3.59
CA VAL A 633 2.35 19.08 -2.63
C VAL A 633 2.84 18.77 -1.22
N ARG A 634 2.77 19.76 -0.32
CA ARG A 634 3.10 19.63 1.11
C ARG A 634 1.83 19.89 1.91
N LYS A 635 1.41 18.95 2.77
CA LYS A 635 0.39 19.23 3.80
C LYS A 635 0.96 20.23 4.80
N LEU A 636 0.13 21.18 5.22
CA LEU A 636 0.45 22.19 6.21
C LEU A 636 -0.28 21.87 7.49
N ASP A 637 0.42 21.93 8.62
CA ASP A 637 -0.20 21.76 9.94
C ASP A 637 -0.51 23.11 10.60
N VAL A 638 -1.70 23.22 11.20
CA VAL A 638 -2.20 24.47 11.80
C VAL A 638 -1.31 24.97 12.93
N GLU A 639 -0.57 24.09 13.59
CA GLU A 639 0.25 24.40 14.77
C GLU A 639 1.74 24.49 14.45
N GLU A 640 2.26 23.60 13.58
CA GLU A 640 3.68 23.62 13.20
C GLU A 640 3.98 24.68 12.12
N ASP A 641 3.07 24.91 11.16
CA ASP A 641 3.34 25.80 10.02
C ASP A 641 2.79 27.23 10.18
N SER A 642 1.85 27.51 11.09
CA SER A 642 1.16 28.81 11.11
C SER A 642 2.05 29.99 11.56
N ASP A 643 3.08 29.74 12.38
CA ASP A 643 4.10 30.74 12.74
C ASP A 643 5.37 30.69 11.87
N VAL A 644 5.54 29.65 11.04
CA VAL A 644 6.71 29.44 10.19
C VAL A 644 6.45 29.84 8.73
N ASP A 645 5.35 29.35 8.15
CA ASP A 645 4.97 29.61 6.76
C ASP A 645 4.09 30.86 6.65
N ARG A 646 4.75 32.00 6.33
CA ARG A 646 4.11 33.31 6.12
C ARG A 646 2.90 33.26 5.17
N HIS A 647 2.92 32.40 4.15
CA HIS A 647 1.82 32.32 3.19
C HIS A 647 0.63 31.56 3.75
N PHE A 648 0.87 30.60 4.63
CA PHE A 648 -0.17 29.90 5.37
C PHE A 648 -0.82 30.78 6.43
N LYS A 649 -0.02 31.51 7.22
CA LYS A 649 -0.54 32.50 8.18
C LYS A 649 -1.51 33.49 7.53
N ALA A 650 -1.11 34.06 6.39
CA ALA A 650 -1.94 34.98 5.62
C ALA A 650 -3.21 34.32 5.05
N LEU A 651 -3.23 33.01 4.80
CA LEU A 651 -4.46 32.29 4.40
C LEU A 651 -5.43 32.17 5.58
N LEU A 652 -4.93 31.86 6.78
CA LEU A 652 -5.76 31.78 7.99
C LEU A 652 -6.37 33.14 8.34
N GLU A 653 -5.60 34.23 8.19
CA GLU A 653 -6.08 35.61 8.34
C GLU A 653 -7.22 35.94 7.36
N ARG A 654 -7.06 35.64 6.06
CA ARG A 654 -8.12 35.84 5.06
C ARG A 654 -9.34 34.95 5.29
N LYS A 655 -9.15 33.73 5.80
CA LYS A 655 -10.24 32.82 6.19
C LYS A 655 -11.07 33.39 7.35
N SER A 656 -10.44 34.06 8.31
CA SER A 656 -11.16 34.77 9.38
C SER A 656 -11.97 35.94 8.81
N ALA A 657 -11.34 36.83 8.05
CA ALA A 657 -12.01 37.99 7.46
C ALA A 657 -13.18 37.61 6.51
N TRP A 658 -13.02 36.53 5.71
CA TRP A 658 -14.11 36.00 4.88
C TRP A 658 -15.27 35.47 5.72
N ARG A 659 -14.99 34.77 6.83
CA ARG A 659 -16.03 34.32 7.78
C ARG A 659 -16.75 35.50 8.42
N GLU A 660 -16.02 36.44 9.01
CA GLU A 660 -16.57 37.65 9.65
C GLU A 660 -17.49 38.44 8.70
N THR A 661 -17.16 38.47 7.41
CA THR A 661 -17.97 39.13 6.37
C THR A 661 -19.23 38.34 5.97
N ASN A 662 -19.19 37.00 5.98
CA ASN A 662 -20.26 36.15 5.44
C ASN A 662 -21.14 35.43 6.49
N VAL A 663 -20.72 35.37 7.76
CA VAL A 663 -21.44 34.68 8.85
C VAL A 663 -22.90 35.12 8.97
N VAL A 664 -23.21 36.40 8.72
CA VAL A 664 -24.54 37.03 8.87
C VAL A 664 -25.63 36.49 7.91
N LYS A 665 -25.37 35.39 7.17
CA LYS A 665 -26.36 34.73 6.29
C LYS A 665 -26.44 33.20 6.37
N ASP A 666 -25.47 32.51 7.00
CA ASP A 666 -25.40 31.04 7.02
C ASP A 666 -25.78 30.42 8.39
N GLU A 667 -26.28 31.22 9.34
CA GLU A 667 -26.67 30.78 10.70
C GLU A 667 -27.88 29.81 10.76
N GLY A 668 -28.34 29.28 9.62
CA GLY A 668 -29.44 28.32 9.55
C GLY A 668 -29.03 26.85 9.71
N ASP A 669 -27.94 26.42 9.07
CA ASP A 669 -27.73 25.00 8.73
C ASP A 669 -26.56 24.28 9.46
N ASP A 670 -25.76 24.98 10.28
CA ASP A 670 -24.68 24.36 11.08
C ASP A 670 -24.81 24.64 12.60
N VAL A 671 -25.88 25.32 13.04
CA VAL A 671 -26.19 25.62 14.45
C VAL A 671 -26.83 24.39 15.14
N PHE A 672 -26.14 23.26 15.06
CA PHE A 672 -26.44 22.11 15.90
C PHE A 672 -25.77 22.29 17.27
N GLU A 673 -26.60 22.22 18.32
CA GLU A 673 -26.16 22.37 19.70
C GLU A 673 -25.07 21.34 20.04
N TYR A 674 -24.05 21.78 20.79
CA TYR A 674 -23.05 20.87 21.34
C TYR A 674 -23.64 20.17 22.57
N SER A 675 -23.82 18.86 22.49
CA SER A 675 -24.45 18.03 23.53
C SER A 675 -23.57 16.84 23.89
N THR A 676 -23.64 16.44 25.15
CA THR A 676 -23.10 15.18 25.65
C THR A 676 -23.97 14.00 25.25
N ILE A 677 -23.44 12.77 25.37
CA ILE A 677 -24.09 11.54 24.88
C ILE A 677 -25.31 11.14 25.73
N ASP A 678 -25.28 11.43 27.04
CA ASP A 678 -26.42 11.29 27.94
C ASP A 678 -27.57 12.27 27.66
N LEU A 679 -27.27 13.54 27.35
CA LEU A 679 -28.25 14.57 27.00
C LEU A 679 -28.81 14.46 25.57
N ALA A 680 -28.13 13.72 24.68
CA ALA A 680 -28.55 13.56 23.29
C ALA A 680 -29.99 13.01 23.16
N SER A 681 -30.80 13.67 22.31
CA SER A 681 -32.18 13.27 22.02
C SER A 681 -32.26 12.26 20.88
N GLU A 682 -33.14 11.26 20.98
CA GLU A 682 -33.42 10.33 19.88
C GLU A 682 -33.88 11.08 18.61
N GLY A 683 -33.28 10.74 17.47
CA GLY A 683 -33.70 11.20 16.16
C GLY A 683 -33.30 12.64 15.80
N LYS A 684 -32.79 13.44 16.74
CA LYS A 684 -32.21 14.78 16.48
C LYS A 684 -30.75 14.68 16.03
N HIS A 685 -30.26 15.73 15.38
CA HIS A 685 -28.83 15.94 15.13
C HIS A 685 -28.24 16.80 16.25
N PHE A 686 -26.99 16.53 16.63
CA PHE A 686 -26.22 17.33 17.61
C PHE A 686 -24.73 17.30 17.24
N ASN A 687 -23.96 18.20 17.82
CA ASN A 687 -22.50 18.19 17.75
C ASN A 687 -21.95 17.65 19.08
N CYS A 688 -20.81 16.94 19.08
CA CYS A 688 -20.20 16.45 20.32
C CYS A 688 -18.67 16.39 20.23
N VAL A 689 -18.01 16.50 21.38
CA VAL A 689 -16.56 16.29 21.53
C VAL A 689 -16.34 14.97 22.28
N VAL A 690 -15.59 14.05 21.68
CA VAL A 690 -15.46 12.66 22.12
C VAL A 690 -14.02 12.15 22.01
N GLU A 691 -13.71 11.10 22.75
CA GLU A 691 -12.52 10.27 22.53
C GLU A 691 -12.91 9.02 21.74
N VAL A 692 -12.15 8.70 20.69
CA VAL A 692 -12.35 7.45 19.95
C VAL A 692 -11.59 6.34 20.66
N LEU A 693 -12.31 5.31 21.11
CA LEU A 693 -11.73 4.14 21.76
C LEU A 693 -11.31 3.07 20.75
N HIS A 694 -12.11 2.90 19.68
CA HIS A 694 -11.87 1.88 18.67
C HIS A 694 -12.49 2.26 17.32
N ALA A 695 -11.93 1.75 16.22
CA ALA A 695 -12.36 2.03 14.85
C ALA A 695 -12.31 0.75 14.01
N VAL A 696 -13.39 0.47 13.28
CA VAL A 696 -13.55 -0.72 12.44
C VAL A 696 -13.94 -0.29 11.03
N TYR A 697 -13.01 -0.42 10.09
CA TYR A 697 -13.27 -0.25 8.67
C TYR A 697 -13.56 -1.60 8.02
N ASP A 698 -14.69 -1.71 7.34
CA ASP A 698 -15.21 -2.99 6.80
C ASP A 698 -15.35 -2.96 5.27
N GLY A 699 -15.25 -1.78 4.64
CA GLY A 699 -15.42 -1.60 3.19
C GLY A 699 -16.86 -1.63 2.71
N ASP A 700 -17.64 -2.63 3.12
CA ASP A 700 -18.99 -2.91 2.61
C ASP A 700 -20.11 -2.02 3.23
N GLY A 701 -19.76 -0.80 3.66
CA GLY A 701 -20.68 0.19 4.22
C GLY A 701 -21.06 -0.01 5.70
N THR A 702 -20.46 -1.01 6.36
CA THR A 702 -20.66 -1.37 7.77
C THR A 702 -19.66 -0.71 8.75
N SER A 703 -18.71 0.08 8.22
CA SER A 703 -17.69 0.79 8.99
C SER A 703 -18.26 1.56 10.19
N CYS A 704 -17.59 1.48 11.33
CA CYS A 704 -18.04 2.14 12.56
C CYS A 704 -16.89 2.54 13.49
N ILE A 705 -17.16 3.53 14.34
CA ILE A 705 -16.27 3.95 15.43
C ILE A 705 -16.98 3.80 16.78
N TYR A 706 -16.21 3.54 17.82
CA TYR A 706 -16.67 3.42 19.19
C TYR A 706 -16.07 4.58 19.98
N VAL A 707 -16.93 5.42 20.54
CA VAL A 707 -16.52 6.68 21.17
C VAL A 707 -17.09 6.82 22.58
N THR A 708 -16.43 7.62 23.40
CA THR A 708 -16.90 8.01 24.73
C THR A 708 -16.75 9.51 24.91
N ASP A 709 -17.71 10.14 25.60
CA ASP A 709 -17.53 11.46 26.20
C ASP A 709 -17.46 11.38 27.75
N TYR A 710 -17.30 10.16 28.26
CA TYR A 710 -17.32 9.78 29.67
C TYR A 710 -18.65 10.01 30.41
N THR A 711 -19.73 10.45 29.76
CA THR A 711 -21.08 10.39 30.35
C THR A 711 -21.63 8.96 30.37
N SER A 712 -22.67 8.70 31.17
CA SER A 712 -23.26 7.36 31.33
C SER A 712 -24.74 7.35 31.02
N ARG A 713 -25.17 6.37 30.23
CA ARG A 713 -26.55 6.21 29.77
C ARG A 713 -26.89 4.72 29.65
N ASP A 714 -27.84 4.27 30.45
CA ASP A 714 -28.24 2.84 30.56
C ASP A 714 -28.73 2.23 29.23
N GLU A 715 -29.18 3.08 28.30
CA GLU A 715 -29.66 2.70 26.97
C GLU A 715 -28.53 2.45 25.94
N LEU A 716 -27.26 2.66 26.31
CA LEU A 716 -26.10 2.38 25.46
C LEU A 716 -25.68 0.89 25.52
N ALA A 717 -24.75 0.50 24.65
CA ALA A 717 -24.23 -0.86 24.59
C ALA A 717 -23.52 -1.25 25.90
N THR A 718 -24.09 -2.23 26.60
CA THR A 718 -23.53 -2.89 27.80
C THR A 718 -22.75 -4.16 27.45
N THR A 719 -22.56 -4.44 26.16
CA THR A 719 -22.13 -5.75 25.65
C THR A 719 -20.68 -6.08 25.99
N ASN A 720 -20.47 -7.26 26.58
CA ASN A 720 -19.16 -7.91 26.80
C ASN A 720 -18.43 -8.33 25.49
N ALA A 721 -18.81 -7.73 24.36
CA ALA A 721 -18.18 -7.91 23.04
C ALA A 721 -17.18 -6.78 22.70
N HIS A 722 -17.03 -5.78 23.59
CA HIS A 722 -15.90 -4.87 23.57
C HIS A 722 -14.70 -5.58 24.20
N GLY A 723 -13.51 -5.43 23.59
CA GLY A 723 -12.28 -5.99 24.15
C GLY A 723 -11.74 -5.16 25.31
N SER A 724 -10.50 -5.45 25.70
CA SER A 724 -9.67 -4.72 26.68
C SER A 724 -9.80 -3.18 26.63
N TRP A 725 -9.99 -2.62 25.44
CA TRP A 725 -10.21 -1.18 25.20
C TRP A 725 -11.49 -0.59 25.79
N GLY A 726 -12.47 -1.41 26.22
CA GLY A 726 -13.75 -0.97 26.79
C GLY A 726 -13.85 -1.04 28.32
N ASP A 727 -12.81 -1.50 29.02
CA ASP A 727 -12.94 -1.92 30.43
C ASP A 727 -13.16 -0.77 31.42
N GLY A 728 -14.33 -0.81 32.08
CA GLY A 728 -14.82 0.22 33.00
C GLY A 728 -15.67 1.32 32.35
N LEU A 729 -15.96 1.20 31.05
CA LEU A 729 -16.79 2.13 30.27
C LEU A 729 -18.15 1.54 29.88
N GLN A 730 -18.61 0.49 30.58
CA GLN A 730 -19.95 -0.08 30.40
C GLN A 730 -21.03 1.01 30.54
N GLY A 731 -21.91 1.13 29.53
CA GLY A 731 -22.92 2.19 29.48
C GLY A 731 -22.39 3.60 29.17
N ARG A 732 -21.12 3.75 28.74
CA ARG A 732 -20.49 5.03 28.32
C ARG A 732 -19.99 5.04 26.88
N ILE A 733 -20.06 3.90 26.19
CA ILE A 733 -19.57 3.74 24.80
C ILE A 733 -20.73 3.90 23.81
N LEU A 734 -20.65 4.90 22.94
CA LEU A 734 -21.52 5.04 21.78
C LEU A 734 -20.84 4.42 20.54
N ARG A 735 -21.46 3.38 19.98
CA ARG A 735 -21.13 2.91 18.63
C ARG A 735 -21.76 3.84 17.60
N ILE A 736 -20.97 4.41 16.71
CA ILE A 736 -21.42 5.26 15.60
C ILE A 736 -21.20 4.50 14.28
N ALA A 737 -22.28 4.20 13.56
CA ALA A 737 -22.22 3.66 12.21
C ALA A 737 -21.94 4.80 11.20
N LEU A 738 -20.97 4.59 10.32
CA LEU A 738 -20.45 5.59 9.40
C LEU A 738 -20.82 5.26 7.95
N PHE A 739 -21.39 6.22 7.23
CA PHE A 739 -21.90 6.05 5.87
C PHE A 739 -21.27 7.05 4.90
N ASN A 740 -21.29 6.72 3.60
CA ASN A 740 -20.71 7.54 2.52
C ASN A 740 -19.24 7.91 2.83
N ASN A 741 -18.83 9.16 2.65
CA ASN A 741 -17.46 9.61 2.91
C ASN A 741 -17.00 9.42 4.37
N GLN A 742 -17.92 9.25 5.33
CA GLN A 742 -17.54 8.98 6.72
C GLN A 742 -17.02 7.56 6.92
N ALA A 743 -17.45 6.60 6.08
CA ALA A 743 -16.96 5.23 6.13
C ALA A 743 -15.47 5.14 5.75
N GLU A 744 -15.01 6.01 4.84
CA GLU A 744 -13.60 6.16 4.47
C GLU A 744 -12.76 6.81 5.59
N MET A 745 -13.32 7.80 6.29
CA MET A 745 -12.64 8.48 7.40
C MET A 745 -12.16 7.51 8.49
N THR A 746 -12.82 6.36 8.68
CA THR A 746 -12.40 5.30 9.63
C THR A 746 -10.96 4.80 9.41
N LYS A 747 -10.41 4.91 8.18
CA LYS A 747 -9.00 4.58 7.89
C LYS A 747 -8.00 5.57 8.51
N SER A 748 -8.45 6.79 8.79
CA SER A 748 -7.63 7.90 9.31
C SER A 748 -7.86 8.18 10.80
N VAL A 749 -8.96 7.70 11.37
CA VAL A 749 -9.32 7.89 12.77
C VAL A 749 -8.46 6.99 13.66
N GLN A 750 -7.65 7.63 14.50
CA GLN A 750 -6.79 7.01 15.50
C GLN A 750 -7.52 6.82 16.84
N ALA A 751 -7.36 5.65 17.46
CA ALA A 751 -7.83 5.38 18.81
C ALA A 751 -7.00 6.14 19.87
N GLY A 752 -7.60 6.45 21.02
CA GLY A 752 -7.01 7.28 22.09
C GLY A 752 -6.91 8.78 21.76
N SER A 753 -7.37 9.20 20.58
CA SER A 753 -7.38 10.60 20.15
C SER A 753 -8.75 11.25 20.29
N PHE A 754 -8.77 12.57 20.45
CA PHE A 754 -9.97 13.37 20.64
C PHE A 754 -10.50 13.94 19.31
N TYR A 755 -11.81 13.96 19.14
CA TYR A 755 -12.47 14.44 17.92
C TYR A 755 -13.71 15.28 18.23
N THR A 756 -13.94 16.31 17.42
CA THR A 756 -15.29 16.83 17.22
C THR A 756 -16.00 15.97 16.19
N ILE A 757 -17.22 15.54 16.50
CA ILE A 757 -18.15 14.94 15.55
C ILE A 757 -19.32 15.92 15.37
N LYS A 758 -19.53 16.37 14.13
CA LYS A 758 -20.64 17.27 13.76
C LYS A 758 -21.86 16.50 13.26
N LYS A 759 -23.06 17.08 13.43
CA LYS A 759 -24.33 16.58 12.86
C LYS A 759 -24.62 15.09 13.17
N LEU A 760 -24.15 14.60 14.33
CA LEU A 760 -24.34 13.22 14.78
C LEU A 760 -25.82 12.96 15.06
N ARG A 761 -26.37 11.86 14.53
CA ARG A 761 -27.77 11.47 14.76
C ARG A 761 -27.86 10.18 15.56
N MET A 762 -28.40 10.24 16.77
CA MET A 762 -28.56 9.05 17.61
C MET A 762 -29.95 8.41 17.42
N LYS A 763 -30.01 7.08 17.29
CA LYS A 763 -31.25 6.29 17.10
C LYS A 763 -31.15 4.93 17.78
N LYS A 764 -32.28 4.36 18.23
CA LYS A 764 -32.31 2.96 18.66
C LYS A 764 -31.98 2.01 17.52
N SER A 765 -31.18 0.99 17.82
CA SER A 765 -30.86 -0.11 16.92
C SER A 765 -32.07 -1.03 16.76
N THR A 766 -32.45 -1.29 15.51
CA THR A 766 -33.54 -2.21 15.14
C THR A 766 -33.33 -3.64 15.64
N THR A 767 -32.08 -4.02 15.92
CA THR A 767 -31.68 -5.40 16.25
C THR A 767 -31.35 -5.59 17.73
N ALA A 768 -30.96 -4.51 18.42
CA ALA A 768 -30.37 -4.59 19.77
C ALA A 768 -31.11 -3.76 20.85
N LEU A 769 -32.16 -2.99 20.49
CA LEU A 769 -32.88 -2.02 21.34
C LEU A 769 -32.04 -0.84 21.89
N GLN A 770 -30.72 -1.02 22.04
CA GLN A 770 -29.74 -0.04 22.46
C GLN A 770 -29.58 1.12 21.46
N PHE A 771 -29.14 2.28 21.94
CA PHE A 771 -28.80 3.41 21.08
C PHE A 771 -27.49 3.21 20.30
N GLN A 772 -27.51 3.68 19.05
CA GLN A 772 -26.32 3.84 18.21
C GLN A 772 -26.34 5.21 17.53
N GLY A 773 -25.15 5.75 17.27
CA GLY A 773 -24.98 6.90 16.39
C GLY A 773 -25.08 6.49 14.92
N GLN A 774 -25.56 7.41 14.10
CA GLN A 774 -25.48 7.35 12.65
C GLN A 774 -24.88 8.66 12.15
N LEU A 775 -23.84 8.55 11.31
CA LEU A 775 -23.14 9.68 10.73
C LEU A 775 -22.90 9.41 9.25
N GLY A 776 -23.35 10.31 8.37
CA GLY A 776 -23.31 10.07 6.93
C GLY A 776 -23.53 11.36 6.16
N GLY A 777 -22.85 11.47 5.01
CA GLY A 777 -22.82 12.67 4.20
C GLY A 777 -21.56 12.72 3.33
N MET A 778 -21.52 13.68 2.40
CA MET A 778 -20.35 13.93 1.56
C MET A 778 -19.37 14.92 2.20
N GLU A 779 -19.88 15.83 3.04
CA GLU A 779 -19.11 16.73 3.90
C GLU A 779 -18.30 15.96 4.96
N ARG A 780 -17.15 16.49 5.40
CA ARG A 780 -16.38 15.90 6.51
C ARG A 780 -17.07 16.24 7.84
N LEU A 781 -17.47 15.23 8.61
CA LEU A 781 -18.13 15.43 9.91
C LEU A 781 -17.25 15.04 11.11
N ILE A 782 -16.09 14.42 10.88
CA ILE A 782 -15.14 13.99 11.90
C ILE A 782 -13.86 14.82 11.80
N PHE A 783 -13.56 15.57 12.86
CA PHE A 783 -12.43 16.49 12.95
C PHE A 783 -11.55 16.14 14.14
N LEU A 784 -10.26 15.86 13.91
CA LEU A 784 -9.27 15.64 14.96
C LEU A 784 -9.09 16.93 15.77
N LEU A 785 -9.06 16.80 17.10
CA LEU A 785 -8.69 17.88 18.01
C LEU A 785 -7.28 17.62 18.55
N ASN A 786 -6.44 18.65 18.58
CA ASN A 786 -5.15 18.55 19.25
C ASN A 786 -5.35 18.43 20.78
N PRO A 787 -4.77 17.41 21.45
CA PRO A 787 -4.80 17.28 22.90
C PRO A 787 -4.31 18.51 23.68
N ARG A 788 -3.45 19.36 23.10
CA ARG A 788 -2.93 20.60 23.70
C ARG A 788 -3.75 21.87 23.38
N SER A 789 -4.84 21.75 22.63
CA SER A 789 -5.72 22.89 22.35
C SER A 789 -6.45 23.34 23.62
N ASP A 790 -6.58 24.67 23.77
CA ASP A 790 -7.35 25.35 24.82
C ASP A 790 -8.87 25.41 24.53
N ASP A 791 -9.40 24.58 23.63
CA ASP A 791 -10.85 24.46 23.37
C ASP A 791 -11.59 24.02 24.65
N ASP A 792 -12.52 24.86 25.12
CA ASP A 792 -13.30 24.65 26.34
C ASP A 792 -13.96 23.26 26.39
N LYS A 793 -14.52 22.79 25.27
CA LYS A 793 -15.27 21.53 25.18
C LYS A 793 -14.34 20.32 25.17
N LEU A 794 -13.12 20.49 24.68
CA LEU A 794 -12.05 19.50 24.84
C LEU A 794 -11.59 19.45 26.30
N ASN A 795 -11.54 20.58 26.99
CA ASN A 795 -11.20 20.65 28.41
C ASN A 795 -12.31 20.03 29.29
N ASP A 796 -13.59 20.28 28.99
CA ASP A 796 -14.74 19.58 29.59
C ASP A 796 -14.67 18.05 29.40
N LEU A 797 -14.17 17.58 28.25
CA LEU A 797 -13.95 16.15 28.01
C LEU A 797 -12.77 15.59 28.83
N LYS A 798 -11.65 16.32 28.91
CA LYS A 798 -10.49 15.96 29.76
C LYS A 798 -10.92 15.85 31.23
N GLN A 799 -11.68 16.81 31.74
CA GLN A 799 -12.19 16.78 33.12
C GLN A 799 -13.06 15.54 33.38
N ARG A 800 -14.06 15.26 32.53
CA ARG A 800 -14.92 14.06 32.68
C ARG A 800 -14.14 12.75 32.60
N LYS A 801 -13.05 12.70 31.82
CA LYS A 801 -12.11 11.56 31.78
C LYS A 801 -11.36 11.37 33.11
N GLU A 802 -10.95 12.46 33.76
CA GLU A 802 -10.28 12.43 35.06
C GLU A 802 -11.24 12.08 36.20
N GLU A 803 -12.45 12.64 36.20
CA GLU A 803 -13.53 12.29 37.14
C GLU A 803 -13.91 10.80 37.06
N TRP A 804 -13.98 10.24 35.84
CA TRP A 804 -14.20 8.80 35.64
C TRP A 804 -13.04 7.94 36.18
N LYS A 805 -11.78 8.32 35.93
CA LYS A 805 -10.61 7.62 36.51
C LYS A 805 -10.65 7.64 38.03
N TYR A 806 -10.85 8.82 38.64
CA TYR A 806 -10.90 8.98 40.08
C TYR A 806 -12.05 8.17 40.71
N SER A 807 -13.20 8.10 40.03
CA SER A 807 -14.35 7.27 40.42
C SER A 807 -14.10 5.75 40.32
N ARG A 808 -13.07 5.33 39.58
CA ARG A 808 -12.62 3.94 39.47
C ARG A 808 -11.51 3.62 40.48
N GLU A 809 -10.65 4.58 40.78
CA GLU A 809 -9.51 4.45 41.69
C GLU A 809 -9.85 4.69 43.17
N THR A 810 -10.98 5.34 43.47
CA THR A 810 -11.51 5.43 44.85
C THR A 810 -12.30 4.16 45.20
N PRO A 811 -11.77 3.23 46.03
CA PRO A 811 -12.55 2.10 46.49
C PRO A 811 -13.69 2.62 47.37
N LYS A 812 -14.94 2.51 46.87
CA LYS A 812 -16.14 2.90 47.63
C LYS A 812 -16.07 2.27 49.01
N ALA A 813 -16.10 3.11 50.05
CA ALA A 813 -15.92 2.69 51.44
C ALA A 813 -17.15 1.91 51.94
N ILE A 814 -17.25 0.64 51.55
CA ILE A 814 -18.25 -0.30 52.04
C ILE A 814 -18.15 -0.33 53.56
N THR A 815 -19.24 0.02 54.23
CA THR A 815 -19.34 0.08 55.70
C THR A 815 -19.02 -1.28 56.29
N LYS A 816 -17.81 -1.44 56.83
CA LYS A 816 -17.33 -2.73 57.35
C LYS A 816 -18.14 -3.16 58.58
N VAL A 817 -19.07 -4.08 58.37
CA VAL A 817 -19.36 -5.10 59.38
C VAL A 817 -18.05 -5.82 59.67
N GLN A 818 -17.70 -5.95 60.94
CA GLN A 818 -16.36 -6.35 61.36
C GLN A 818 -16.12 -7.85 61.14
N SER A 819 -15.26 -8.19 60.17
CA SER A 819 -14.56 -9.48 60.13
C SER A 819 -13.12 -9.33 60.68
N PRO A 820 -12.54 -10.35 61.34
CA PRO A 820 -11.22 -10.23 61.96
C PRO A 820 -10.07 -9.99 60.96
N GLN A 821 -8.94 -9.54 61.49
CA GLN A 821 -7.72 -9.23 60.75
C GLN A 821 -7.13 -10.48 60.08
N SER A 822 -7.19 -10.55 58.74
CA SER A 822 -6.30 -11.41 57.96
C SER A 822 -4.93 -10.73 57.85
N GLY A 823 -3.87 -11.43 58.25
CA GLY A 823 -2.49 -10.98 57.98
C GLY A 823 -2.19 -10.93 56.48
N SER A 824 -1.06 -10.33 56.11
CA SER A 824 -0.53 -10.39 54.75
C SER A 824 -0.35 -11.85 54.32
N GLU A 825 -1.13 -12.31 53.33
CA GLU A 825 -0.93 -13.64 52.77
C GLU A 825 0.50 -13.75 52.22
N PRO A 826 1.25 -14.84 52.54
CA PRO A 826 2.52 -15.08 51.89
C PRO A 826 2.26 -15.29 50.39
N ALA A 827 3.05 -14.63 49.54
CA ALA A 827 2.89 -14.71 48.09
C ALA A 827 2.83 -16.18 47.65
N LEU A 828 1.69 -16.58 47.07
CA LEU A 828 1.36 -17.98 46.76
C LEU A 828 2.40 -18.59 45.81
N ARG A 829 3.34 -19.35 46.39
CA ARG A 829 4.37 -20.11 45.67
C ARG A 829 3.68 -21.01 44.63
N GLY A 830 4.07 -20.85 43.37
CA GLY A 830 3.63 -21.74 42.30
C GLY A 830 4.09 -23.18 42.54
N LYS A 831 3.39 -24.14 41.93
CA LYS A 831 3.82 -25.54 41.96
C LYS A 831 5.09 -25.74 41.12
N THR A 832 5.88 -26.75 41.44
CA THR A 832 6.87 -27.30 40.49
C THR A 832 6.17 -28.12 39.41
N ILE A 833 6.87 -28.44 38.31
CA ILE A 833 6.31 -29.31 37.26
C ILE A 833 6.05 -30.72 37.81
N ALA A 834 6.89 -31.21 38.73
CA ALA A 834 6.67 -32.50 39.39
C ALA A 834 5.40 -32.50 40.27
N GLU A 835 5.12 -31.41 40.99
CA GLU A 835 3.88 -31.23 41.75
C GLU A 835 2.64 -31.09 40.85
N LEU A 836 2.79 -30.52 39.65
CA LEU A 836 1.73 -30.41 38.64
C LEU A 836 1.41 -31.77 37.96
N GLU A 837 2.43 -32.58 37.65
CA GLU A 837 2.24 -33.95 37.17
C GLU A 837 1.59 -34.84 38.25
N ALA A 838 1.97 -34.67 39.52
CA ALA A 838 1.48 -35.48 40.64
C ALA A 838 0.09 -35.09 41.17
N ASP A 839 -0.47 -33.94 40.76
CA ASP A 839 -1.83 -33.54 41.17
C ASP A 839 -2.86 -34.59 40.69
N LEU A 840 -3.80 -34.96 41.55
CA LEU A 840 -4.90 -35.88 41.21
C LEU A 840 -6.13 -35.14 40.65
N LYS A 841 -6.17 -33.81 40.74
CA LYS A 841 -7.25 -32.99 40.17
C LYS A 841 -7.00 -32.78 38.68
N CYS A 842 -7.92 -33.30 37.87
CA CYS A 842 -7.94 -33.14 36.42
C CYS A 842 -9.41 -33.09 35.95
N PRO A 843 -9.86 -32.09 35.19
CA PRO A 843 -9.11 -30.90 34.79
C PRO A 843 -8.80 -29.96 35.96
N ASN A 844 -7.72 -29.17 35.86
CA ASN A 844 -7.34 -28.19 36.87
C ASN A 844 -6.54 -27.03 36.24
N LYS A 845 -6.59 -25.84 36.87
CA LYS A 845 -5.67 -24.72 36.59
C LYS A 845 -4.59 -24.68 37.66
N SER A 846 -3.35 -24.33 37.32
CA SER A 846 -2.27 -24.18 38.30
C SER A 846 -1.21 -23.19 37.86
N ARG A 847 -0.81 -22.29 38.76
CA ARG A 847 0.37 -21.43 38.60
C ARG A 847 1.63 -22.25 38.84
N ILE A 848 2.60 -22.16 37.92
CA ILE A 848 3.95 -22.69 38.03
C ILE A 848 4.98 -21.61 37.72
N THR A 849 6.22 -21.81 38.18
CA THR A 849 7.36 -20.96 37.81
C THR A 849 8.28 -21.72 36.87
N ALA A 850 8.37 -21.31 35.60
CA ALA A 850 9.16 -22.00 34.59
C ALA A 850 9.62 -21.08 33.44
N ARG A 851 10.70 -21.45 32.76
CA ARG A 851 11.19 -20.82 31.52
C ARG A 851 10.88 -21.69 30.31
N ILE A 852 10.86 -21.11 29.11
CA ILE A 852 10.76 -21.87 27.85
C ILE A 852 12.17 -22.28 27.42
N VAL A 853 12.40 -23.54 27.04
CA VAL A 853 13.71 -24.04 26.57
C VAL A 853 13.71 -24.57 25.14
N ASP A 854 12.54 -24.78 24.53
CA ASP A 854 12.37 -25.16 23.13
C ASP A 854 10.92 -24.86 22.67
N PHE A 855 10.66 -24.69 21.37
CA PHE A 855 9.28 -24.51 20.85
C PHE A 855 9.05 -25.16 19.47
N ARG A 856 7.79 -25.52 19.18
CA ARG A 856 7.36 -26.08 17.88
C ARG A 856 6.10 -25.36 17.36
N PRO A 857 5.98 -25.09 16.06
CA PRO A 857 6.99 -25.31 15.01
C PRO A 857 8.18 -24.33 15.15
N TRP A 858 9.36 -24.72 14.65
CA TRP A 858 10.60 -23.94 14.76
C TRP A 858 10.55 -22.57 14.08
N ASN A 859 9.82 -22.48 12.97
CA ASN A 859 9.55 -21.24 12.28
C ASN A 859 8.24 -20.67 12.83
N LEU A 860 8.29 -19.47 13.44
CA LEU A 860 7.11 -18.79 13.97
C LEU A 860 6.06 -18.45 12.90
N ARG A 861 6.38 -18.55 11.60
CA ARG A 861 5.39 -18.42 10.52
C ARG A 861 4.45 -19.60 10.40
N ASP A 862 4.91 -20.77 10.82
CA ASP A 862 4.15 -22.03 10.74
C ASP A 862 3.25 -22.18 11.98
N ALA A 863 3.39 -21.29 12.98
CA ALA A 863 2.60 -21.25 14.22
C ALA A 863 1.25 -20.51 14.07
N VAL A 864 0.87 -20.14 12.84
CA VAL A 864 -0.48 -19.67 12.49
C VAL A 864 -1.11 -20.69 11.54
N VAL A 865 -2.16 -21.34 12.02
CA VAL A 865 -2.90 -22.35 11.29
C VAL A 865 -4.12 -21.71 10.63
N ILE A 866 -4.38 -22.07 9.37
CA ILE A 866 -5.60 -21.67 8.66
C ILE A 866 -6.68 -22.70 9.01
N HIS A 867 -7.75 -22.33 9.71
CA HIS A 867 -8.77 -23.25 10.20
C HIS A 867 -10.15 -22.97 9.60
N CYS A 868 -10.85 -24.00 9.12
CA CYS A 868 -12.24 -23.87 8.68
C CYS A 868 -13.24 -24.22 9.79
N THR A 869 -13.91 -23.19 10.32
CA THR A 869 -14.93 -23.28 11.38
C THR A 869 -16.24 -24.00 11.00
N LYS A 870 -16.42 -24.36 9.71
CA LYS A 870 -17.62 -25.06 9.21
C LYS A 870 -17.45 -26.57 9.03
N CYS A 871 -16.20 -27.05 8.91
CA CYS A 871 -15.90 -28.49 8.92
C CYS A 871 -14.91 -28.90 10.01
N ASN A 872 -14.50 -27.96 10.87
CA ASN A 872 -13.51 -28.11 11.94
C ASN A 872 -12.24 -28.82 11.46
N GLN A 873 -11.65 -28.31 10.37
CA GLN A 873 -10.42 -28.85 9.79
C GLN A 873 -9.46 -27.73 9.41
N ASP A 874 -8.20 -27.97 9.75
CA ASP A 874 -7.07 -27.16 9.34
C ASP A 874 -6.84 -27.29 7.83
N LEU A 875 -6.50 -26.19 7.21
CA LEU A 875 -6.21 -26.04 5.79
C LEU A 875 -4.71 -25.81 5.61
N PRO A 876 -4.07 -26.41 4.59
CA PRO A 876 -2.67 -26.11 4.28
C PRO A 876 -2.46 -24.63 3.98
N ASP A 877 -1.27 -24.10 4.29
CA ASP A 877 -0.94 -22.65 4.23
C ASP A 877 -1.16 -22.00 2.85
N PHE A 878 -1.12 -22.83 1.78
CA PHE A 878 -1.38 -22.44 0.40
C PHE A 878 -2.88 -22.38 0.04
N GLN A 879 -3.77 -22.80 0.93
CA GLN A 879 -5.21 -22.90 0.75
C GLN A 879 -5.93 -21.87 1.64
N LYS A 880 -6.13 -20.66 1.11
CA LYS A 880 -6.82 -19.56 1.81
C LYS A 880 -8.33 -19.79 2.01
N ALA A 881 -8.91 -20.83 1.42
CA ALA A 881 -10.36 -21.04 1.27
C ALA A 881 -10.75 -22.50 1.57
N CYS A 882 -11.84 -22.75 2.31
CA CYS A 882 -12.25 -24.13 2.58
C CYS A 882 -12.97 -24.78 1.39
N PHE A 883 -12.22 -25.52 0.58
CA PHE A 883 -12.73 -26.24 -0.58
C PHE A 883 -13.79 -27.29 -0.26
N LYS A 884 -13.78 -27.89 0.94
CA LYS A 884 -14.83 -28.85 1.38
C LYS A 884 -16.15 -28.17 1.72
N CYS A 885 -16.11 -26.92 2.16
CA CYS A 885 -17.29 -26.14 2.56
C CYS A 885 -17.83 -25.22 1.46
N HIS A 886 -17.17 -25.20 0.29
CA HIS A 886 -17.37 -24.22 -0.78
C HIS A 886 -17.22 -22.77 -0.29
N ASP A 887 -16.28 -22.55 0.62
CA ASP A 887 -16.01 -21.25 1.22
C ASP A 887 -15.18 -20.36 0.28
N THR A 888 -15.85 -19.76 -0.70
CA THR A 888 -15.21 -18.95 -1.76
C THR A 888 -14.82 -17.56 -1.33
N ASP A 889 -15.46 -17.03 -0.29
CA ASP A 889 -15.38 -15.63 0.13
C ASP A 889 -14.82 -15.50 1.58
N HIS A 890 -14.25 -16.59 2.10
CA HIS A 890 -13.55 -16.69 3.38
C HIS A 890 -14.43 -16.47 4.63
N GLU A 891 -15.72 -16.83 4.55
CA GLU A 891 -16.71 -16.71 5.65
C GLU A 891 -16.36 -17.64 6.83
N TYR A 892 -15.83 -18.84 6.56
CA TYR A 892 -15.59 -19.87 7.57
C TYR A 892 -14.11 -20.07 7.89
N VAL A 893 -13.21 -19.58 7.04
CA VAL A 893 -11.77 -19.57 7.29
C VAL A 893 -11.40 -18.54 8.35
N ARG A 894 -10.66 -18.99 9.37
CA ARG A 894 -10.01 -18.14 10.37
C ARG A 894 -8.52 -18.47 10.43
N TYR A 895 -7.73 -17.51 10.88
CA TYR A 895 -6.33 -17.71 11.25
C TYR A 895 -6.27 -17.89 12.76
N LEU A 896 -5.66 -18.97 13.24
CA LEU A 896 -5.53 -19.28 14.66
C LEU A 896 -4.06 -19.43 15.03
N TYR A 897 -3.65 -18.87 16.16
CA TYR A 897 -2.34 -19.17 16.73
C TYR A 897 -2.33 -20.58 17.34
N GLN A 898 -1.32 -21.40 16.98
CA GLN A 898 -1.15 -22.74 17.55
C GLN A 898 0.34 -23.12 17.55
N MET A 899 0.87 -23.36 18.76
CA MET A 899 2.23 -23.85 18.96
C MET A 899 2.34 -24.72 20.21
N TYR A 900 3.52 -25.29 20.42
CA TYR A 900 3.88 -26.06 21.61
C TYR A 900 5.16 -25.50 22.21
N LEU A 901 5.21 -25.40 23.53
CA LEU A 901 6.35 -24.93 24.30
C LEU A 901 6.89 -26.08 25.16
N LEU A 902 8.21 -26.21 25.22
CA LEU A 902 8.87 -27.03 26.22
C LEU A 902 9.27 -26.12 27.38
N LEU A 903 8.58 -26.26 28.51
CA LEU A 903 8.88 -25.55 29.75
C LEU A 903 9.95 -26.29 30.56
N GLN A 904 10.72 -25.56 31.36
CA GLN A 904 11.62 -26.08 32.37
C GLN A 904 11.52 -25.26 33.67
N ASP A 905 11.38 -25.92 34.82
CA ASP A 905 11.35 -25.28 36.14
C ASP A 905 12.76 -25.18 36.79
N GLU A 906 12.82 -24.65 38.01
CA GLU A 906 14.07 -24.47 38.78
C GLU A 906 14.75 -25.81 39.13
N ASP A 907 13.98 -26.88 39.31
CA ASP A 907 14.48 -28.25 39.52
C ASP A 907 15.00 -28.90 38.22
N GLY A 908 14.90 -28.20 37.09
CA GLY A 908 15.33 -28.66 35.77
C GLY A 908 14.38 -29.66 35.10
N LYS A 909 13.26 -29.99 35.75
CA LYS A 909 12.20 -30.86 35.22
C LYS A 909 11.51 -30.14 34.06
N GLN A 910 11.06 -30.90 33.06
CA GLN A 910 10.51 -30.36 31.81
C GLN A 910 9.06 -30.79 31.56
N LEU A 911 8.30 -29.92 30.89
CA LEU A 911 6.88 -30.13 30.54
C LEU A 911 6.59 -29.62 29.12
N TYR A 912 5.96 -30.45 28.29
CA TYR A 912 5.35 -29.95 27.05
C TYR A 912 3.97 -29.38 27.34
N VAL A 913 3.75 -28.11 26.97
CA VAL A 913 2.45 -27.46 26.98
C VAL A 913 2.07 -27.03 25.57
N SER A 914 0.79 -27.13 25.24
CA SER A 914 0.22 -26.44 24.08
C SER A 914 0.06 -24.94 24.36
N LEU A 915 -0.03 -24.14 23.31
CA LEU A 915 -0.33 -22.72 23.36
C LEU A 915 -1.18 -22.37 22.13
N HIS A 916 -2.47 -22.11 22.35
CA HIS A 916 -3.49 -21.93 21.30
C HIS A 916 -4.16 -20.56 21.36
N ASP A 917 -4.90 -20.19 20.32
CA ASP A 917 -5.46 -18.86 20.07
C ASP A 917 -6.26 -18.25 21.25
N GLU A 918 -6.95 -19.08 22.05
CA GLU A 918 -7.71 -18.65 23.23
C GLU A 918 -6.84 -18.26 24.45
N SER A 919 -5.52 -18.44 24.38
CA SER A 919 -4.58 -18.06 25.44
C SER A 919 -4.43 -16.54 25.54
N SER A 920 -4.40 -16.00 26.77
CA SER A 920 -4.28 -14.55 26.99
C SER A 920 -2.95 -13.96 26.48
N VAL A 921 -1.94 -14.81 26.25
CA VAL A 921 -0.68 -14.47 25.56
C VAL A 921 -0.94 -13.84 24.18
N PHE A 922 -2.03 -14.22 23.51
CA PHE A 922 -2.41 -13.73 22.19
C PHE A 922 -3.51 -12.65 22.23
N ASN A 923 -3.83 -12.07 23.39
CA ASN A 923 -4.73 -10.93 23.47
C ASN A 923 -4.18 -9.74 22.64
N ASP A 924 -5.12 -8.94 22.13
CA ASP A 924 -4.89 -7.77 21.26
C ASP A 924 -4.18 -8.06 19.91
N LEU A 925 -3.74 -9.30 19.64
CA LEU A 925 -3.12 -9.68 18.37
C LEU A 925 -4.18 -9.94 17.29
N LYS A 926 -3.98 -9.31 16.13
CA LYS A 926 -4.85 -9.41 14.95
C LYS A 926 -4.61 -10.74 14.23
N ARG A 927 -5.61 -11.64 14.26
CA ARG A 927 -5.60 -12.93 13.54
C ARG A 927 -5.59 -12.67 12.03
N THR A 928 -4.48 -12.98 11.37
CA THR A 928 -4.24 -12.70 9.94
C THR A 928 -3.33 -13.72 9.30
N ASP A 929 -3.30 -13.75 7.97
CA ASP A 929 -2.24 -14.43 7.22
C ASP A 929 -0.89 -13.73 7.44
N ILE A 930 -0.10 -14.20 8.41
CA ILE A 930 1.20 -13.60 8.75
C ILE A 930 2.27 -13.76 7.65
N ASN A 931 1.98 -14.50 6.57
CA ASN A 931 2.82 -14.55 5.37
C ASN A 931 2.53 -13.42 4.39
N GLU A 932 1.37 -12.76 4.50
CA GLU A 932 1.01 -11.56 3.73
C GLU A 932 1.04 -10.29 4.60
N ASP A 933 0.49 -10.34 5.84
CA ASP A 933 0.54 -9.25 6.81
C ASP A 933 1.86 -9.27 7.61
N ARG A 934 2.88 -8.62 7.05
CA ARG A 934 4.18 -8.40 7.70
C ARG A 934 4.06 -7.66 9.05
N SER A 935 3.04 -6.82 9.23
CA SER A 935 2.84 -6.07 10.48
C SER A 935 2.26 -6.97 11.59
N GLY A 936 1.28 -7.81 11.26
CA GLY A 936 0.76 -8.84 12.14
C GLY A 936 1.84 -9.84 12.57
N PHE A 937 2.70 -10.27 11.63
CA PHE A 937 3.86 -11.11 11.97
C PHE A 937 4.81 -10.43 12.96
N GLN A 938 5.12 -9.15 12.76
CA GLN A 938 6.03 -8.42 13.65
C GLN A 938 5.42 -8.21 15.03
N ALA A 939 4.11 -7.92 15.13
CA ALA A 939 3.41 -7.84 16.41
C ALA A 939 3.41 -9.19 17.17
N PHE A 940 3.10 -10.29 16.47
CA PHE A 940 3.14 -11.65 17.02
C PHE A 940 4.56 -12.03 17.52
N SER A 941 5.58 -11.82 16.68
CA SER A 941 6.97 -12.07 17.03
C SER A 941 7.45 -11.22 18.22
N ASN A 942 7.05 -9.95 18.29
CA ASN A 942 7.38 -9.04 19.40
C ASN A 942 6.64 -9.39 20.72
N ARG A 943 5.44 -9.99 20.67
CA ARG A 943 4.74 -10.49 21.86
C ARG A 943 5.45 -11.74 22.38
N LEU A 944 5.81 -12.68 21.50
CA LEU A 944 6.45 -13.94 21.89
C LEU A 944 7.93 -13.82 22.25
N SER A 945 8.70 -12.90 21.66
CA SER A 945 10.13 -12.73 21.98
C SER A 945 10.38 -12.37 23.45
N LYS A 946 9.43 -11.67 24.10
CA LYS A 946 9.42 -11.42 25.55
C LYS A 946 9.50 -12.71 26.40
N MET A 947 9.03 -13.85 25.87
CA MET A 947 9.05 -15.16 26.54
C MET A 947 10.10 -16.12 25.96
N LEU A 948 10.26 -16.12 24.62
CA LEU A 948 11.13 -17.04 23.88
C LEU A 948 12.60 -16.62 23.88
N GLY A 949 12.93 -15.39 24.26
CA GLY A 949 14.31 -14.91 24.33
C GLY A 949 15.07 -15.12 23.03
N ASN A 950 16.24 -15.77 23.10
CA ASN A 950 17.07 -16.08 21.93
C ASN A 950 16.66 -17.34 21.13
N LEU A 951 15.65 -18.11 21.57
CA LEU A 951 15.26 -19.37 20.89
C LEU A 951 14.94 -19.21 19.39
N PRO A 952 14.26 -18.13 18.92
CA PRO A 952 14.03 -17.95 17.48
C PRO A 952 15.32 -17.79 16.69
N GLU A 953 16.38 -17.22 17.26
CA GLU A 953 17.69 -17.09 16.62
C GLU A 953 18.43 -18.43 16.58
N ILE A 954 18.32 -19.23 17.66
CA ILE A 954 18.88 -20.58 17.73
C ILE A 954 18.28 -21.49 16.65
N HIS A 955 16.96 -21.42 16.40
CA HIS A 955 16.30 -22.27 15.40
C HIS A 955 16.41 -21.76 13.95
N ASN A 956 16.52 -20.45 13.72
CA ASN A 956 16.66 -19.87 12.37
C ASN A 956 18.13 -19.63 11.95
N GLY A 957 19.10 -19.87 12.83
CA GLY A 957 20.52 -19.76 12.52
C GLY A 957 20.98 -20.80 11.49
N PRO A 958 22.06 -20.53 10.72
CA PRO A 958 22.57 -21.40 9.65
C PRO A 958 23.36 -22.63 10.18
N PHE A 959 22.91 -23.23 11.28
CA PHE A 959 23.57 -24.35 11.93
C PHE A 959 23.31 -25.66 11.17
N PRO A 960 24.34 -26.47 10.85
CA PRO A 960 24.14 -27.81 10.32
C PRO A 960 23.36 -28.66 11.32
N LYS A 961 22.32 -29.36 10.85
CA LYS A 961 21.39 -30.17 11.68
C LYS A 961 22.03 -31.30 12.50
N GLU A 962 23.33 -31.55 12.30
CA GLU A 962 24.11 -32.64 12.88
C GLU A 962 24.92 -32.23 14.12
N LYS A 963 24.95 -30.95 14.49
CA LYS A 963 25.62 -30.48 15.71
C LYS A 963 24.63 -29.72 16.61
N PRO A 964 24.60 -30.00 17.92
CA PRO A 964 23.78 -29.22 18.85
C PRO A 964 24.27 -27.76 18.86
N PRO A 965 23.35 -26.78 18.98
CA PRO A 965 23.72 -25.37 18.98
C PRO A 965 24.63 -25.06 20.17
N THR A 966 25.76 -24.41 19.92
CA THR A 966 26.73 -24.00 20.95
C THR A 966 26.24 -22.82 21.80
N ILE A 967 25.08 -22.26 21.47
CA ILE A 967 24.42 -21.16 22.18
C ILE A 967 23.34 -21.77 23.07
N ALA A 968 23.44 -21.53 24.38
CA ALA A 968 22.42 -21.96 25.33
C ALA A 968 21.13 -21.11 25.19
N PRO A 969 19.94 -21.68 25.46
CA PRO A 969 18.72 -20.90 25.62
C PRO A 969 18.88 -19.83 26.71
N ASP A 970 18.73 -18.57 26.31
CA ASP A 970 18.67 -17.40 27.19
C ASP A 970 17.22 -16.92 27.21
N THR A 971 16.46 -17.43 28.19
CA THR A 971 15.02 -17.22 28.35
C THR A 971 14.68 -16.90 29.81
N PRO A 972 13.75 -15.96 30.06
CA PRO A 972 13.37 -15.58 31.41
C PRO A 972 12.63 -16.72 32.13
N MET A 973 12.77 -16.76 33.45
CA MET A 973 11.90 -17.53 34.33
C MET A 973 10.59 -16.74 34.52
N LEU A 974 9.44 -17.38 34.31
CA LEU A 974 8.13 -16.73 34.20
C LEU A 974 7.11 -17.35 35.17
N SER A 975 6.15 -16.54 35.63
CA SER A 975 4.94 -17.02 36.30
C SER A 975 3.87 -17.38 35.26
N LEU A 976 3.58 -18.66 35.15
CA LEU A 976 2.74 -19.25 34.10
C LEU A 976 1.52 -19.94 34.70
N ILE A 977 0.32 -19.66 34.18
CA ILE A 977 -0.89 -20.40 34.51
C ILE A 977 -1.09 -21.49 33.46
N VAL A 978 -0.95 -22.74 33.89
CA VAL A 978 -1.14 -23.93 33.06
C VAL A 978 -2.47 -24.60 33.39
N ASP A 979 -3.27 -24.80 32.35
CA ASP A 979 -4.50 -25.58 32.38
C ASP A 979 -4.15 -27.04 32.05
N SER A 980 -4.80 -27.98 32.71
CA SER A 980 -4.64 -29.42 32.47
C SER A 980 -5.98 -30.14 32.34
N TRP A 981 -6.02 -31.19 31.51
CA TRP A 981 -7.19 -32.06 31.29
C TRP A 981 -6.75 -33.44 30.78
N GLU A 982 -7.67 -34.40 30.66
CA GLU A 982 -7.35 -35.75 30.14
C GLU A 982 -7.73 -35.92 28.66
N VAL A 983 -6.86 -36.58 27.92
CA VAL A 983 -7.04 -37.00 26.52
C VAL A 983 -6.51 -38.42 26.38
N GLU A 984 -7.36 -39.37 25.95
CA GLU A 984 -6.98 -40.79 25.75
C GLU A 984 -6.29 -41.44 26.96
N GLY A 985 -6.68 -41.06 28.19
CA GLY A 985 -6.08 -41.57 29.43
C GLY A 985 -4.69 -41.01 29.75
N LYS A 986 -4.26 -39.94 29.07
CA LYS A 986 -3.05 -39.16 29.37
C LYS A 986 -3.44 -37.74 29.75
N ARG A 987 -2.65 -37.08 30.59
CA ARG A 987 -2.83 -35.65 30.89
C ARG A 987 -2.24 -34.79 29.78
N ALA A 988 -3.06 -33.88 29.26
CA ALA A 988 -2.66 -32.79 28.36
C ALA A 988 -2.56 -31.48 29.15
N TYR A 989 -1.83 -30.51 28.60
CA TYR A 989 -1.56 -29.22 29.22
C TYR A 989 -1.61 -28.08 28.19
N CYS A 990 -2.11 -26.91 28.58
CA CYS A 990 -2.01 -25.66 27.82
C CYS A 990 -1.53 -24.51 28.69
N LEU A 991 -0.73 -23.61 28.14
CA LEU A 991 -0.46 -22.31 28.73
C LEU A 991 -1.67 -21.39 28.52
N ALA A 992 -2.44 -21.14 29.58
CA ALA A 992 -3.59 -20.24 29.54
C ALA A 992 -3.17 -18.77 29.69
N GLU A 993 -2.24 -18.48 30.60
CA GLU A 993 -1.84 -17.11 30.94
C GLU A 993 -0.37 -17.01 31.34
N CYS A 994 0.24 -15.84 31.12
CA CYS A 994 1.59 -15.50 31.58
C CYS A 994 1.52 -14.14 32.29
N GLU A 995 1.72 -14.13 33.60
CA GLU A 995 1.43 -12.95 34.43
C GLU A 995 2.41 -11.80 34.15
N ASP A 996 3.67 -12.14 33.86
CA ASP A 996 4.74 -11.20 33.47
C ASP A 996 4.48 -10.48 32.13
N LEU A 997 3.60 -11.02 31.28
CA LEU A 997 3.14 -10.37 30.05
C LEU A 997 1.94 -9.43 30.25
N LEU A 998 1.20 -9.57 31.35
CA LEU A 998 0.04 -8.74 31.68
C LEU A 998 0.44 -7.54 32.57
N ALA A 999 1.56 -7.64 33.29
CA ALA A 999 2.11 -6.57 34.11
C ALA A 999 2.95 -5.51 33.33
N ARG A 1000 2.95 -5.53 31.98
CA ARG A 1000 3.83 -4.70 31.12
C ARG A 1000 3.25 -4.32 29.75
#